data_AF-A0A2V7NIV7-F1
#
_entry.id   AF-A0A2V7NIV7-F1
#
_cell.length_a   1.000
_cell.length_b   1.000
_cell.length_c   1.000
_cell.angle_alpha   90.00
_cell.angle_beta   90.00
_cell.angle_gamma   90.00
#
_symmetry.space_group_name_H-M   'P 1'
#
loop_
_entity.id
_entity.type
_entity.pdbx_description
1 polymer ?
#
loop_
_entity_poly.entity_id
_entity_poly.type
_entity_poly.pdbx_seq_one_letter_code
_entity_poly.pdbx_strand_id
1 'polypeptide(L)'
;MREFRGEVKSLELLNRLVLAPLPAGLRAGPVETLFNRDVYFDAPDRTLRRRGVTCRFRTRIDDRRLLTLRVEPGSGSEGGPTQLYEAEVTELDEPSALAGSSDPARRLRALIDPQLLTRRIEFETERRLRRSRPRWFAEAVYELCYDVVTVRAGGLARTFQELKIRTLRGGWPGLDRLVSAFRNDHDVRPLLIGKRERAEKLHEALESEALARAVHENRVVAVMALEQGQIALRHAGGTLMLPAGSGSGEEGCRHVLRTEFGSADGQIRLLGTVPAAPGRPLLEIWLVRRLGKGLAVPEGMQIQWVPLSEVVERVGAPVLHEPRTLAALAIAARSDLVPEWPNGPRPRGASRDSQAASPGVITREWAIAGLREGRPSAVEESALGLRDHFLNSQLSWLEFNARVLALAEDATLPLLARVRFLSIFRTNLDEFFMVRIGALKRAIQMGVGDLSEDGLSAKEQLDAIFIRLRSHLERYADCWSQQCIPALQAQGIRVRGWSDLSEPERVSLRRYFLDQVFPLLTPQAITRAPGYPFPVMANLRLSLAALLRDSVTGPLHFAYVKLPDGLARLVPLPDDGGLVPLEEVVRGCLDLVYRGREIEAAYMFRVTRSGDLDLDERHAENLLHVIEEETKRRPYGLAVRIEVEQGMRADVRRLLLRELQFEDAAHVSTLGDADLFDVAASRDPLALREIADLPRPPLQYPPFPGRRVLEAAKSVFD
;
A
#
# COMPACT_ATOMS: atom_id res chain seq x y z
N MET A 1 -22.82 49.81 29.41
CA MET A 1 -22.92 48.51 28.69
C MET A 1 -24.38 48.30 28.28
N ARG A 2 -24.71 48.04 27.01
CA ARG A 2 -26.12 47.83 26.53
C ARG A 2 -26.54 46.36 26.49
N GLU A 3 -25.58 45.43 26.56
CA GLU A 3 -25.81 44.00 26.43
C GLU A 3 -24.76 43.23 27.25
N PHE A 4 -25.18 42.13 27.89
CA PHE A 4 -24.32 41.14 28.54
C PHE A 4 -24.49 39.77 27.87
N ARG A 5 -23.41 39.00 27.82
CA ARG A 5 -23.40 37.60 27.37
C ARG A 5 -22.65 36.76 28.40
N GLY A 6 -23.26 35.68 28.82
CA GLY A 6 -22.68 34.75 29.77
C GLY A 6 -22.85 33.31 29.33
N GLU A 7 -21.86 32.49 29.64
CA GLU A 7 -21.89 31.06 29.50
C GLU A 7 -22.67 30.44 30.66
N VAL A 8 -23.49 29.44 30.34
CA VAL A 8 -24.18 28.61 31.31
C VAL A 8 -23.62 27.20 31.21
N LYS A 9 -23.16 26.64 32.33
CA LYS A 9 -22.38 25.39 32.35
C LYS A 9 -23.14 24.15 31.89
N SER A 10 -24.46 24.13 32.02
CA SER A 10 -25.28 22.96 31.68
C SER A 10 -26.70 23.36 31.27
N LEU A 11 -27.33 22.44 30.51
CA LEU A 11 -28.74 22.55 30.14
C LEU A 11 -29.66 22.59 31.35
N GLU A 12 -29.38 21.80 32.40
CA GLU A 12 -30.15 21.79 33.64
C GLU A 12 -30.13 23.14 34.35
N LEU A 13 -28.97 23.79 34.41
CA LEU A 13 -28.84 25.13 34.98
C LEU A 13 -29.60 26.15 34.13
N LEU A 14 -29.49 26.08 32.79
CA LEU A 14 -30.25 26.96 31.89
C LEU A 14 -31.76 26.80 32.10
N ASN A 15 -32.26 25.57 32.19
CA ASN A 15 -33.68 25.28 32.43
C ASN A 15 -34.17 25.86 33.76
N ARG A 16 -33.37 25.74 34.82
CA ARG A 16 -33.67 26.37 36.13
C ARG A 16 -33.73 27.89 36.02
N LEU A 17 -32.78 28.52 35.32
CA LEU A 17 -32.73 29.98 35.15
C LEU A 17 -33.91 30.54 34.36
N VAL A 18 -34.43 29.78 33.40
CA VAL A 18 -35.63 30.15 32.62
C VAL A 18 -36.86 30.23 33.53
N LEU A 19 -36.97 29.36 34.52
CA LEU A 19 -38.13 29.28 35.42
C LEU A 19 -37.99 30.16 36.68
N ALA A 20 -36.75 30.47 37.09
CA ALA A 20 -36.46 31.25 38.28
C ALA A 20 -37.04 32.69 38.23
N PRO A 21 -37.40 33.29 39.38
CA PRO A 21 -37.73 34.70 39.45
C PRO A 21 -36.53 35.56 39.01
N LEU A 22 -36.80 36.72 38.39
CA LEU A 22 -35.71 37.61 37.99
C LEU A 22 -35.10 38.29 39.23
N PRO A 23 -33.76 38.43 39.29
CA PRO A 23 -33.10 39.12 40.41
C PRO A 23 -33.49 40.60 40.54
N ALA A 24 -33.10 41.20 41.67
CA ALA A 24 -33.24 42.63 41.94
C ALA A 24 -34.69 43.18 41.83
N GLY A 25 -35.68 42.36 42.18
CA GLY A 25 -37.09 42.79 42.32
C GLY A 25 -37.86 42.93 41.00
N LEU A 26 -37.26 42.53 39.88
CA LEU A 26 -37.90 42.52 38.56
C LEU A 26 -38.97 41.42 38.47
N ARG A 27 -40.12 41.72 37.86
CA ARG A 27 -41.11 40.69 37.51
C ARG A 27 -40.75 40.07 36.16
N ALA A 28 -40.92 38.75 36.05
CA ALA A 28 -40.76 38.05 34.79
C ALA A 28 -42.04 38.10 33.95
N GLY A 29 -41.91 38.38 32.66
CA GLY A 29 -42.95 38.10 31.67
C GLY A 29 -43.04 36.60 31.32
N PRO A 30 -44.02 36.22 30.47
CA PRO A 30 -44.11 34.87 29.94
C PRO A 30 -42.85 34.49 29.14
N VAL A 31 -42.59 33.18 29.05
CA VAL A 31 -41.48 32.63 28.27
C VAL A 31 -41.98 32.39 26.85
N GLU A 32 -41.27 32.93 25.87
CA GLU A 32 -41.51 32.66 24.44
C GLU A 32 -40.37 31.77 23.91
N THR A 33 -40.71 30.69 23.21
CA THR A 33 -39.72 29.79 22.63
C THR A 33 -39.60 30.04 21.14
N LEU A 34 -38.36 30.20 20.67
CA LEU A 34 -38.00 30.48 19.29
C LEU A 34 -36.97 29.44 18.85
N PHE A 35 -37.16 28.86 17.66
CA PHE A 35 -36.16 27.99 17.05
C PHE A 35 -35.63 28.65 15.78
N ASN A 36 -34.30 28.64 15.63
CA ASN A 36 -33.62 29.19 14.47
C ASN A 36 -32.55 28.21 13.99
N ARG A 37 -32.50 27.95 12.69
CA ARG A 37 -31.37 27.31 12.02
C ARG A 37 -30.58 28.40 11.31
N ASP A 38 -29.33 28.61 11.72
CA ASP A 38 -28.43 29.62 11.16
C ASP A 38 -27.35 28.94 10.31
N VAL A 39 -27.22 29.36 9.05
CA VAL A 39 -26.17 28.92 8.12
C VAL A 39 -25.33 30.13 7.72
N TYR A 40 -24.01 30.04 7.89
CA TYR A 40 -23.08 31.10 7.51
C TYR A 40 -22.28 30.69 6.28
N PHE A 41 -22.11 31.65 5.36
CA PHE A 41 -21.44 31.43 4.07
C PHE A 41 -20.15 32.24 3.97
N ASP A 42 -19.15 31.62 3.34
CA ASP A 42 -17.92 32.27 2.90
C ASP A 42 -17.29 31.43 1.77
N ALA A 43 -16.39 32.04 1.00
CA ALA A 43 -15.56 31.31 0.05
C ALA A 43 -14.52 30.44 0.77
N PRO A 44 -13.99 29.38 0.12
CA PRO A 44 -12.95 28.52 0.67
C PRO A 44 -11.71 29.28 1.17
N ASP A 45 -11.39 30.42 0.55
CA ASP A 45 -10.28 31.31 0.90
C ASP A 45 -10.63 32.42 1.91
N ARG A 46 -11.83 32.35 2.52
CA ARG A 46 -12.33 33.29 3.55
C ARG A 46 -12.43 34.74 3.05
N THR A 47 -12.78 34.92 1.78
CA THR A 47 -12.88 36.25 1.14
C THR A 47 -13.85 37.20 1.83
N LEU A 48 -15.04 36.75 2.24
CA LEU A 48 -15.99 37.62 2.95
C LEU A 48 -15.44 38.03 4.32
N ARG A 49 -14.90 37.09 5.09
CA ARG A 49 -14.29 37.38 6.40
C ARG A 49 -13.12 38.36 6.30
N ARG A 50 -12.24 38.21 5.31
CA ARG A 50 -11.12 39.14 5.05
C ARG A 50 -11.59 40.56 4.74
N ARG A 51 -12.77 40.70 4.15
CA ARG A 51 -13.42 41.99 3.85
C ARG A 51 -14.29 42.52 5.00
N GLY A 52 -14.28 41.88 6.17
CA GLY A 52 -15.12 42.27 7.30
C GLY A 52 -16.62 42.00 7.07
N VAL A 53 -16.97 41.09 6.16
CA VAL A 53 -18.35 40.79 5.79
C VAL A 53 -18.79 39.45 6.36
N THR A 54 -19.99 39.41 6.94
CA THR A 54 -20.65 38.19 7.40
C THR A 54 -21.94 37.99 6.63
N CYS A 55 -22.06 36.88 5.93
CA CYS A 55 -23.28 36.45 5.26
C CYS A 55 -23.94 35.32 6.06
N ARG A 56 -25.22 35.48 6.40
CA ARG A 56 -25.99 34.53 7.20
C ARG A 56 -27.37 34.32 6.58
N PHE A 57 -27.74 33.07 6.39
CA PHE A 57 -29.09 32.65 6.08
C PHE A 57 -29.72 32.01 7.32
N ARG A 58 -30.93 32.45 7.69
CA ARG A 58 -31.66 31.95 8.85
C ARG A 58 -33.00 31.39 8.44
N THR A 59 -33.30 30.17 8.87
CA THR A 59 -34.64 29.57 8.79
C THR A 59 -35.25 29.54 10.18
N ARG A 60 -36.48 30.05 10.32
CA ARG A 60 -37.26 30.02 11.56
C ARG A 60 -38.31 28.91 11.52
N ILE A 61 -38.90 28.60 12.67
CA ILE A 61 -39.93 27.55 12.82
C ILE A 61 -41.25 27.89 12.12
N ASP A 62 -41.51 29.16 11.82
CA ASP A 62 -42.67 29.64 11.08
C ASP A 62 -42.42 29.67 9.55
N ASP A 63 -41.44 28.91 9.07
CA ASP A 63 -40.94 28.85 7.69
C ASP A 63 -40.44 30.19 7.13
N ARG A 64 -40.32 31.24 7.95
CA ARG A 64 -39.71 32.50 7.53
C ARG A 64 -38.21 32.35 7.34
N ARG A 65 -37.72 32.86 6.22
CA ARG A 65 -36.31 32.81 5.83
C ARG A 65 -35.75 34.21 5.75
N LEU A 66 -34.63 34.44 6.41
CA LEU A 66 -33.99 35.75 6.48
C LEU A 66 -32.57 35.63 5.94
N LEU A 67 -32.25 36.47 4.95
CA LEU A 67 -30.88 36.67 4.51
C LEU A 67 -30.33 37.94 5.18
N THR A 68 -29.19 37.81 5.85
CA THR A 68 -28.52 38.90 6.56
C THR A 68 -27.11 39.08 6.02
N LEU A 69 -26.77 40.30 5.64
CA LEU A 69 -25.40 40.71 5.30
C LEU A 69 -24.95 41.80 6.29
N ARG A 70 -23.92 41.52 7.07
CA ARG A 70 -23.31 42.46 8.03
C ARG A 70 -21.93 42.86 7.51
N VAL A 71 -21.67 44.16 7.41
CA VAL A 71 -20.40 44.72 6.95
C VAL A 71 -19.78 45.53 8.09
N GLU A 72 -18.61 45.10 8.55
CA GLU A 72 -17.83 45.79 9.58
C GLU A 72 -16.92 46.86 8.95
N PRO A 73 -16.72 48.01 9.61
CA PRO A 73 -15.84 49.06 9.10
C PRO A 73 -14.39 48.54 8.99
N GLY A 74 -13.72 48.87 7.89
CA GLY A 74 -12.33 48.47 7.66
C GLY A 74 -11.38 49.14 8.65
N SER A 75 -10.31 48.45 9.04
CA SER A 75 -9.33 48.89 10.06
C SER A 75 -8.56 50.19 9.72
N GLY A 76 -8.75 50.76 8.52
CA GLY A 76 -8.11 52.00 8.06
C GLY A 76 -9.05 53.19 7.81
N SER A 77 -10.37 53.04 7.98
CA SER A 77 -11.32 54.16 7.85
C SER A 77 -11.90 54.50 9.23
N GLU A 78 -11.81 55.75 9.64
CA GLU A 78 -12.33 56.27 10.92
C GLU A 78 -13.72 55.70 11.28
N GLY A 79 -13.79 54.85 12.31
CA GLY A 79 -14.91 54.70 13.24
C GLY A 79 -16.36 54.59 12.73
N GLY A 80 -16.61 54.20 11.48
CA GLY A 80 -17.97 54.12 10.94
C GLY A 80 -18.86 53.06 11.64
N PRO A 81 -20.19 53.25 11.75
CA PRO A 81 -21.07 52.25 12.34
C PRO A 81 -21.14 50.98 11.48
N THR A 82 -21.23 49.81 12.13
CA THR A 82 -21.49 48.54 11.44
C THR A 82 -22.78 48.62 10.62
N GLN A 83 -22.72 48.26 9.34
CA GLN A 83 -23.88 48.24 8.45
C GLN A 83 -24.54 46.86 8.48
N LEU A 84 -25.87 46.83 8.61
CA LEU A 84 -26.67 45.62 8.67
C LEU A 84 -27.76 45.69 7.60
N TYR A 85 -27.73 44.74 6.67
CA TYR A 85 -28.74 44.54 5.64
C TYR A 85 -29.46 43.23 5.92
N GLU A 86 -30.78 43.27 6.10
CA GLU A 86 -31.59 42.08 6.38
C GLU A 86 -32.87 42.13 5.55
N ALA A 87 -33.22 41.03 4.92
CA ALA A 87 -34.45 40.88 4.15
C ALA A 87 -35.03 39.49 4.32
N GLU A 88 -36.36 39.42 4.34
CA GLU A 88 -37.08 38.15 4.21
C GLU A 88 -37.02 37.70 2.74
N VAL A 89 -36.75 36.41 2.53
CA VAL A 89 -36.53 35.81 1.21
C VAL A 89 -37.56 34.72 0.94
N THR A 90 -38.10 34.70 -0.28
CA THR A 90 -39.16 33.75 -0.69
C THR A 90 -38.58 32.44 -1.21
N GLU A 91 -37.31 32.45 -1.59
CA GLU A 91 -36.57 31.31 -2.14
C GLU A 91 -36.49 30.16 -1.12
N LEU A 92 -36.63 28.91 -1.59
CA LEU A 92 -36.68 27.69 -0.78
C LEU A 92 -35.30 27.22 -0.33
N ASP A 93 -34.31 27.34 -1.22
CA ASP A 93 -32.96 26.89 -1.00
C ASP A 93 -31.98 28.08 -0.84
N GLU A 94 -30.90 27.82 -0.10
CA GLU A 94 -29.90 28.84 0.21
C GLU A 94 -29.19 29.39 -1.05
N PRO A 95 -28.76 28.56 -2.04
CA PRO A 95 -28.15 29.06 -3.28
C PRO A 95 -29.05 30.07 -4.01
N SER A 96 -30.34 29.75 -4.18
CA SER A 96 -31.31 30.64 -4.81
C SER A 96 -31.46 31.94 -4.02
N ALA A 97 -31.53 31.88 -2.69
CA ALA A 97 -31.64 33.07 -1.85
C ALA A 97 -30.39 33.98 -1.91
N LEU A 98 -29.19 33.40 -1.99
CA LEU A 98 -27.92 34.14 -2.13
C LEU A 98 -27.79 34.81 -3.49
N ALA A 99 -28.33 34.20 -4.55
CA ALA A 99 -28.36 34.75 -5.91
C ALA A 99 -29.56 35.67 -6.20
N GLY A 100 -30.52 35.74 -5.26
CA GLY A 100 -31.80 36.42 -5.42
C GLY A 100 -31.73 37.95 -5.55
N SER A 101 -32.91 38.58 -5.54
CA SER A 101 -33.08 40.02 -5.78
C SER A 101 -33.18 40.87 -4.51
N SER A 102 -33.17 40.24 -3.33
CA SER A 102 -33.21 40.94 -2.04
C SER A 102 -32.03 41.91 -1.87
N ASP A 103 -32.20 42.98 -1.07
CA ASP A 103 -31.12 43.96 -0.85
C ASP A 103 -29.81 43.33 -0.36
N PRO A 104 -29.83 42.40 0.63
CA PRO A 104 -28.63 41.68 1.04
C PRO A 104 -28.00 40.84 -0.08
N ALA A 105 -28.81 40.18 -0.92
CA ALA A 105 -28.32 39.35 -2.03
C ALA A 105 -27.67 40.18 -3.14
N ARG A 106 -28.26 41.33 -3.52
CA ARG A 106 -27.65 42.25 -4.50
C ARG A 106 -26.31 42.78 -4.01
N ARG A 107 -26.21 43.14 -2.72
CA ARG A 107 -24.96 43.62 -2.11
C ARG A 107 -23.92 42.51 -2.00
N LEU A 108 -24.33 41.29 -1.69
CA LEU A 108 -23.45 40.12 -1.67
C LEU A 108 -22.84 39.87 -3.06
N ARG A 109 -23.65 39.92 -4.12
CA ARG A 109 -23.20 39.77 -5.52
C ARG A 109 -22.20 40.84 -5.97
N ALA A 110 -22.31 42.06 -5.41
CA ALA A 110 -21.32 43.10 -5.65
C ALA A 110 -19.95 42.81 -5.00
N LEU A 111 -19.90 41.89 -4.02
CA LEU A 111 -18.68 41.53 -3.29
C LEU A 111 -18.05 40.25 -3.83
N ILE A 112 -18.86 39.22 -4.13
CA ILE A 112 -18.39 37.90 -4.55
C ILE A 112 -19.46 37.21 -5.39
N ASP A 113 -19.02 36.35 -6.33
CA ASP A 113 -19.91 35.42 -7.01
C ASP A 113 -20.54 34.45 -5.99
N PRO A 114 -21.88 34.43 -5.83
CA PRO A 114 -22.56 33.52 -4.92
C PRO A 114 -22.27 32.03 -5.17
N GLN A 115 -21.91 31.65 -6.41
CA GLN A 115 -21.57 30.25 -6.72
C GLN A 115 -20.27 29.78 -6.06
N LEU A 116 -19.39 30.71 -5.66
CA LEU A 116 -18.15 30.40 -4.94
C LEU A 116 -18.36 30.26 -3.43
N LEU A 117 -19.56 30.56 -2.92
CA LEU A 117 -19.86 30.48 -1.50
C LEU A 117 -20.16 29.05 -1.07
N THR A 118 -19.56 28.67 0.04
CA THR A 118 -19.76 27.37 0.68
C THR A 118 -20.36 27.57 2.06
N ARG A 119 -21.12 26.59 2.54
CA ARG A 119 -21.56 26.54 3.94
C ARG A 119 -20.31 26.39 4.80
N ARG A 120 -20.05 27.39 5.65
CA ARG A 120 -18.91 27.34 6.58
C ARG A 120 -19.28 26.77 7.92
N ILE A 121 -20.46 27.11 8.38
CA ILE A 121 -20.98 26.59 9.63
C ILE A 121 -22.50 26.64 9.61
N GLU A 122 -23.08 25.60 10.19
CA GLU A 122 -24.50 25.50 10.49
C GLU A 122 -24.67 25.19 11.98
N PHE A 123 -25.60 25.89 12.63
CA PHE A 123 -26.04 25.52 13.96
C PHE A 123 -27.50 25.87 14.21
N GLU A 124 -28.12 25.11 15.09
CA GLU A 124 -29.49 25.30 15.54
C GLU A 124 -29.47 26.03 16.88
N THR A 125 -30.33 27.03 17.05
CA THR A 125 -30.55 27.72 18.32
C THR A 125 -31.99 27.54 18.76
N GLU A 126 -32.19 26.82 19.87
CA GLU A 126 -33.41 26.91 20.67
C GLU A 126 -33.24 28.09 21.65
N ARG A 127 -34.01 29.14 21.45
CA ARG A 127 -34.00 30.35 22.29
C ARG A 127 -35.27 30.41 23.12
N ARG A 128 -35.12 30.58 24.42
CA ARG A 128 -36.21 30.95 25.33
C ARG A 128 -36.04 32.42 25.70
N LEU A 129 -37.06 33.22 25.44
CA LEU A 129 -37.05 34.66 25.64
C LEU A 129 -37.92 35.04 26.83
N ARG A 130 -37.39 35.88 27.72
CA ARG A 130 -38.15 36.52 28.80
C ARG A 130 -37.93 38.01 28.78
N ARG A 131 -39.01 38.79 28.90
CA ARG A 131 -38.93 40.23 29.10
C ARG A 131 -39.22 40.57 30.55
N SER A 132 -38.37 41.39 31.18
CA SER A 132 -38.67 41.90 32.52
C SER A 132 -39.82 42.91 32.46
N ARG A 133 -40.57 42.99 33.55
CA ARG A 133 -41.59 44.02 33.75
C ARG A 133 -41.20 44.88 34.97
N PRO A 134 -41.33 46.22 34.87
CA PRO A 134 -41.09 47.10 35.99
C PRO A 134 -42.05 46.79 37.14
N ARG A 135 -41.61 47.06 38.37
CA ARG A 135 -42.39 47.00 39.62
C ARG A 135 -42.28 48.37 40.31
N TRP A 136 -43.05 48.66 41.35
CA TRP A 136 -43.24 49.99 41.98
C TRP A 136 -42.01 50.92 42.16
N PHE A 137 -40.76 50.41 42.14
CA PHE A 137 -39.52 51.20 42.18
C PHE A 137 -38.50 50.86 41.07
N ALA A 138 -38.81 49.94 40.16
CA ALA A 138 -37.93 49.52 39.07
C ALA A 138 -38.41 50.11 37.74
N GLU A 139 -37.50 50.73 37.00
CA GLU A 139 -37.79 51.41 35.73
C GLU A 139 -37.18 50.68 34.53
N ALA A 140 -36.23 49.79 34.79
CA ALA A 140 -35.49 49.09 33.74
C ALA A 140 -36.29 47.93 33.12
N VAL A 141 -36.20 47.82 31.79
CA VAL A 141 -36.76 46.72 31.01
C VAL A 141 -35.63 45.99 30.31
N TYR A 142 -35.53 44.69 30.56
CA TYR A 142 -34.51 43.79 30.04
C TYR A 142 -35.14 42.69 29.20
N GLU A 143 -34.44 42.28 28.16
CA GLU A 143 -34.72 41.08 27.39
C GLU A 143 -33.64 40.03 27.70
N LEU A 144 -34.07 38.90 28.26
CA LEU A 144 -33.22 37.77 28.61
C LEU A 144 -33.45 36.66 27.57
N CYS A 145 -32.40 36.33 26.83
CA CYS A 145 -32.36 35.21 25.89
C CYS A 145 -31.56 34.07 26.51
N TYR A 146 -32.20 32.92 26.67
CA TYR A 146 -31.58 31.68 27.12
C TYR A 146 -31.46 30.77 25.90
N ASP A 147 -30.25 30.57 25.41
CA ASP A 147 -30.02 29.87 24.15
C ASP A 147 -29.36 28.52 24.41
N VAL A 148 -29.92 27.46 23.83
CA VAL A 148 -29.27 26.18 23.62
C VAL A 148 -28.85 26.13 22.16
N VAL A 149 -27.55 26.03 21.92
CA VAL A 149 -26.99 26.01 20.56
C VAL A 149 -26.46 24.62 20.25
N THR A 150 -26.99 23.99 19.22
CA THR A 150 -26.59 22.66 18.74
C THR A 150 -25.75 22.82 17.48
N VAL A 151 -24.53 22.28 17.51
CA VAL A 151 -23.61 22.25 16.38
C VAL A 151 -23.44 20.80 15.94
N ARG A 152 -23.51 20.55 14.64
CA ARG A 152 -23.32 19.22 14.04
C ARG A 152 -22.17 19.25 13.05
N ALA A 153 -21.35 18.20 13.04
CA ALA A 153 -20.29 17.99 12.06
C ALA A 153 -19.91 16.50 12.01
N GLY A 154 -19.64 15.95 10.82
CA GLY A 154 -19.13 14.58 10.68
C GLY A 154 -19.99 13.49 11.33
N GLY A 155 -21.32 13.64 11.34
CA GLY A 155 -22.25 12.70 12.00
C GLY A 155 -22.35 12.85 13.53
N LEU A 156 -21.56 13.74 14.14
CA LEU A 156 -21.57 14.04 15.56
C LEU A 156 -22.36 15.32 15.85
N ALA A 157 -22.90 15.43 17.07
CA ALA A 157 -23.59 16.63 17.53
C ALA A 157 -23.19 16.97 18.98
N ARG A 158 -22.95 18.26 19.26
CA ARG A 158 -22.73 18.78 20.62
C ARG A 158 -23.48 20.08 20.83
N THR A 159 -23.81 20.37 22.08
CA THR A 159 -24.56 21.56 22.47
C THR A 159 -23.79 22.43 23.46
N PHE A 160 -23.96 23.75 23.41
CA PHE A 160 -23.55 24.67 24.47
C PHE A 160 -24.69 25.63 24.84
N GLN A 161 -24.62 26.20 26.04
CA GLN A 161 -25.66 27.08 26.57
C GLN A 161 -25.13 28.50 26.82
N GLU A 162 -25.94 29.51 26.51
CA GLU A 162 -25.62 30.91 26.80
C GLU A 162 -26.84 31.70 27.32
N LEU A 163 -26.57 32.66 28.19
CA LEU A 163 -27.50 33.67 28.67
C LEU A 163 -27.10 35.03 28.09
N LYS A 164 -28.03 35.71 27.44
CA LYS A 164 -27.83 37.04 26.89
C LYS A 164 -28.87 38.00 27.44
N ILE A 165 -28.41 39.12 28.00
CA ILE A 165 -29.27 40.13 28.62
C ILE A 165 -29.11 41.44 27.86
N ARG A 166 -30.20 41.97 27.30
CA ARG A 166 -30.24 43.23 26.55
C ARG A 166 -31.05 44.27 27.32
N THR A 167 -30.53 45.48 27.42
CA THR A 167 -31.27 46.62 27.98
C THR A 167 -32.19 47.21 26.92
N LEU A 168 -33.51 47.06 27.10
CA LEU A 168 -34.53 47.69 26.25
C LEU A 168 -34.85 49.11 26.73
N ARG A 169 -34.98 49.28 28.05
CA ARG A 169 -35.14 50.58 28.71
C ARG A 169 -34.19 50.64 29.90
N GLY A 170 -33.33 51.65 29.94
CA GLY A 170 -32.44 51.91 31.07
C GLY A 170 -33.20 52.42 32.29
N GLY A 171 -32.64 52.19 33.47
CA GLY A 171 -33.23 52.60 34.74
C GLY A 171 -32.66 51.77 35.90
N TRP A 172 -33.23 51.93 37.08
CA TRP A 172 -32.92 51.06 38.21
C TRP A 172 -33.71 49.74 38.15
N PRO A 173 -33.10 48.57 38.48
CA PRO A 173 -31.68 48.34 38.72
C PRO A 173 -30.88 48.36 37.41
N GLY A 174 -29.63 48.85 37.43
CA GLY A 174 -28.74 48.88 36.27
C GLY A 174 -28.25 47.50 35.83
N LEU A 175 -27.82 47.37 34.57
CA LEU A 175 -27.42 46.09 33.96
C LEU A 175 -26.32 45.39 34.77
N ASP A 176 -25.34 46.12 35.29
CA ASP A 176 -24.23 45.56 36.06
C ASP A 176 -24.69 44.88 37.36
N ARG A 177 -25.75 45.42 37.99
CA ARG A 177 -26.35 44.82 39.19
C ARG A 177 -27.10 43.53 38.85
N LEU A 178 -27.82 43.52 37.74
CA LEU A 178 -28.51 42.32 37.25
C LEU A 178 -27.51 41.22 36.86
N VAL A 179 -26.45 41.58 36.14
CA VAL A 179 -25.37 40.67 35.76
C VAL A 179 -24.66 40.12 36.99
N SER A 180 -24.35 40.96 37.99
CA SER A 180 -23.71 40.51 39.24
C SER A 180 -24.56 39.50 39.98
N ALA A 181 -25.89 39.65 40.01
CA ALA A 181 -26.78 38.65 40.59
C ALA A 181 -26.73 37.31 39.83
N PHE A 182 -26.79 37.32 38.50
CA PHE A 182 -26.64 36.08 37.71
C PHE A 182 -25.27 35.41 37.86
N ARG A 183 -24.20 36.20 38.08
CA ARG A 183 -22.86 35.67 38.32
C ARG A 183 -22.74 35.03 39.70
N ASN A 184 -23.22 35.71 40.73
CA ASN A 184 -23.07 35.28 42.12
C ASN A 184 -24.02 34.14 42.48
N ASP A 185 -25.27 34.22 42.03
CA ASP A 185 -26.33 33.29 42.45
C ASP A 185 -26.39 32.05 41.55
N HIS A 186 -25.85 32.12 40.33
CA HIS A 186 -26.09 31.13 39.28
C HIS A 186 -24.85 30.75 38.44
N ASP A 187 -23.63 31.14 38.84
CA ASP A 187 -22.36 30.77 38.20
C ASP A 187 -22.32 31.02 36.67
N VAL A 188 -23.00 32.07 36.23
CA VAL A 188 -22.96 32.52 34.84
C VAL A 188 -21.63 33.23 34.58
N ARG A 189 -20.83 32.76 33.63
CA ARG A 189 -19.49 33.32 33.35
C ARG A 189 -19.51 34.28 32.17
N PRO A 190 -18.89 35.47 32.24
CA PRO A 190 -18.88 36.40 31.12
C PRO A 190 -18.20 35.78 29.88
N LEU A 191 -18.80 35.97 28.71
CA LEU A 191 -18.24 35.52 27.43
C LEU A 191 -17.53 36.67 26.71
N LEU A 192 -16.28 36.44 26.30
CA LEU A 192 -15.49 37.36 25.48
C LEU A 192 -15.75 37.17 23.98
N ILE A 193 -16.15 35.97 23.58
CA ILE A 193 -16.39 35.58 22.19
C ILE A 193 -17.88 35.41 21.93
N GLY A 194 -18.32 35.71 20.71
CA GLY A 194 -19.72 35.61 20.31
C GLY A 194 -20.16 34.17 20.01
N LYS A 195 -21.48 33.95 20.00
CA LYS A 195 -22.09 32.66 19.66
C LYS A 195 -21.49 31.99 18.42
N ARG A 196 -21.38 32.74 17.31
CA ARG A 196 -20.85 32.24 16.03
C ARG A 196 -19.45 31.66 16.19
N GLU A 197 -18.55 32.41 16.83
CA GLU A 197 -17.16 31.99 17.03
C GLU A 197 -17.05 30.76 17.94
N ARG A 198 -17.92 30.65 18.96
CA ARG A 198 -18.02 29.44 19.78
C ARG A 198 -18.48 28.23 18.97
N ALA A 199 -19.49 28.44 18.13
CA ALA A 199 -20.00 27.40 17.25
C ALA A 199 -18.92 26.97 16.23
N GLU A 200 -18.15 27.91 15.66
CA GLU A 200 -17.01 27.63 14.76
C GLU A 200 -15.96 26.75 15.46
N LYS A 201 -15.53 27.11 16.67
CA LYS A 201 -14.57 26.29 17.44
C LYS A 201 -15.11 24.89 17.76
N LEU A 202 -16.40 24.77 18.07
CA LEU A 202 -17.04 23.48 18.35
C LEU A 202 -17.17 22.63 17.07
N HIS A 203 -17.48 23.24 15.94
CA HIS A 203 -17.55 22.58 14.64
C HIS A 203 -16.18 22.00 14.23
N GLU A 204 -15.11 22.80 14.31
CA GLU A 204 -13.73 22.36 14.03
C GLU A 204 -13.32 21.17 14.93
N ALA A 205 -13.68 21.22 16.22
CA ALA A 205 -13.42 20.11 17.15
C ALA A 205 -14.18 18.82 16.79
N LEU A 206 -15.45 18.94 16.37
CA LEU A 206 -16.27 17.81 15.94
C LEU A 206 -15.77 17.20 14.62
N GLU A 207 -15.35 18.01 13.65
CA GLU A 207 -14.73 17.50 12.42
C GLU A 207 -13.43 16.75 12.69
N SER A 208 -12.58 17.28 13.58
CA SER A 208 -11.36 16.60 13.99
C SER A 208 -11.64 15.26 14.68
N GLU A 209 -12.66 15.20 15.55
CA GLU A 209 -13.08 13.96 16.22
C GLU A 209 -13.64 12.93 15.22
N ALA A 210 -14.49 13.37 14.28
CA ALA A 210 -15.05 12.51 13.25
C ALA A 210 -13.95 11.95 12.32
N LEU A 211 -12.97 12.78 11.93
CA LEU A 211 -11.82 12.35 11.15
C LEU A 211 -10.98 11.31 11.91
N ALA A 212 -10.73 11.53 13.20
CA ALA A 212 -10.00 10.58 14.04
C ALA A 212 -10.71 9.23 14.17
N ARG A 213 -12.05 9.22 14.29
CA ARG A 213 -12.87 7.99 14.29
C ARG A 213 -12.82 7.26 12.95
N ALA A 214 -12.98 7.98 11.84
CA ALA A 214 -12.89 7.40 10.50
C ALA A 214 -11.54 6.73 10.22
N VAL A 215 -10.44 7.29 10.76
CA VAL A 215 -9.09 6.72 10.66
C VAL A 215 -8.92 5.45 11.49
N HIS A 216 -9.61 5.33 12.64
CA HIS A 216 -9.57 4.12 13.47
C HIS A 216 -10.48 3.01 12.93
N GLU A 217 -11.66 3.35 12.42
CA GLU A 217 -12.61 2.36 11.85
C GLU A 217 -12.13 1.79 10.51
N ASN A 218 -11.27 2.50 9.78
CA ASN A 218 -10.73 2.05 8.49
C ASN A 218 -9.44 1.20 8.60
N ARG A 219 -9.27 0.48 9.72
CA ARG A 219 -8.16 -0.46 9.96
C ARG A 219 -8.66 -1.85 10.31
N VAL A 220 -8.00 -2.85 9.74
CA VAL A 220 -8.27 -4.26 9.99
C VAL A 220 -6.98 -4.92 10.46
N VAL A 221 -7.09 -5.75 11.49
CA VAL A 221 -6.02 -6.63 11.95
C VAL A 221 -6.29 -8.04 11.44
N ALA A 222 -5.35 -8.61 10.70
CA ALA A 222 -5.32 -10.03 10.34
C ALA A 222 -4.29 -10.78 11.19
N VAL A 223 -4.68 -11.94 11.71
CA VAL A 223 -3.87 -12.77 12.59
C VAL A 223 -3.38 -14.00 11.83
N MET A 224 -2.06 -14.12 11.70
CA MET A 224 -1.35 -15.29 11.18
C MET A 224 -0.84 -16.11 12.37
N ALA A 225 -1.68 -17.02 12.86
CA ALA A 225 -1.32 -17.95 13.92
C ALA A 225 -0.57 -19.15 13.33
N LEU A 226 0.69 -19.34 13.75
CA LEU A 226 1.56 -20.43 13.32
C LEU A 226 1.93 -21.36 14.49
N GLU A 227 1.74 -22.66 14.28
CA GLU A 227 2.11 -23.70 15.22
C GLU A 227 2.60 -24.93 14.45
N GLN A 228 3.79 -25.44 14.78
CA GLN A 228 4.37 -26.66 14.19
C GLN A 228 4.37 -26.69 12.63
N GLY A 229 4.58 -25.55 11.97
CA GLY A 229 4.58 -25.44 10.50
C GLY A 229 3.18 -25.43 9.86
N GLN A 230 2.13 -25.36 10.69
CA GLN A 230 0.75 -25.19 10.28
C GLN A 230 0.28 -23.77 10.55
N ILE A 231 -0.67 -23.31 9.75
CA ILE A 231 -1.33 -22.02 9.88
C ILE A 231 -2.81 -22.23 10.18
N ALA A 232 -3.34 -21.43 11.11
CA ALA A 232 -4.77 -21.41 11.40
C ALA A 232 -5.52 -20.57 10.37
N LEU A 233 -6.47 -21.18 9.67
CA LEU A 233 -7.34 -20.54 8.69
C LEU A 233 -8.79 -20.75 9.09
N ARG A 234 -9.60 -19.72 8.92
CA ARG A 234 -11.06 -19.78 9.06
C ARG A 234 -11.69 -20.28 7.76
N HIS A 235 -12.57 -21.27 7.84
CA HIS A 235 -13.33 -21.79 6.72
C HIS A 235 -14.75 -21.21 6.71
N ALA A 236 -15.07 -20.31 5.78
CA ALA A 236 -16.39 -19.71 5.65
C ALA A 236 -16.88 -19.77 4.19
N GLY A 237 -18.05 -20.36 3.96
CA GLY A 237 -18.66 -20.40 2.62
C GLY A 237 -17.85 -21.13 1.55
N GLY A 238 -17.00 -22.10 1.92
CA GLY A 238 -16.12 -22.82 1.00
C GLY A 238 -14.74 -22.17 0.79
N THR A 239 -14.50 -21.00 1.39
CA THR A 239 -13.23 -20.27 1.30
C THR A 239 -12.47 -20.33 2.63
N LEU A 240 -11.16 -20.53 2.55
CA LEU A 240 -10.21 -20.41 3.63
C LEU A 240 -9.66 -18.98 3.68
N MET A 241 -9.65 -18.38 4.88
CA MET A 241 -9.21 -17.01 5.10
C MET A 241 -8.48 -16.87 6.44
N LEU A 242 -7.60 -15.89 6.56
CA LEU A 242 -7.00 -15.58 7.87
C LEU A 242 -8.06 -15.02 8.83
N PRO A 243 -8.00 -15.39 10.12
CA PRO A 243 -8.76 -14.72 11.16
C PRO A 243 -8.46 -13.21 11.14
N ALA A 244 -9.50 -12.38 11.02
CA ALA A 244 -9.34 -10.94 10.92
C ALA A 244 -10.52 -10.18 11.54
N GLY A 245 -10.27 -8.97 12.03
CA GLY A 245 -11.29 -8.11 12.62
C GLY A 245 -10.91 -6.63 12.59
N SER A 246 -11.89 -5.75 12.80
CA SER A 246 -11.66 -4.31 12.88
C SER A 246 -10.82 -3.96 14.11
N GLY A 247 -9.90 -3.02 13.96
CA GLY A 247 -9.03 -2.57 15.04
C GLY A 247 -7.63 -2.22 14.54
N SER A 248 -6.74 -1.93 15.48
CA SER A 248 -5.34 -1.60 15.19
C SER A 248 -4.44 -1.98 16.35
N GLY A 249 -3.15 -2.13 16.04
CA GLY A 249 -2.13 -2.41 17.03
C GLY A 249 -2.28 -3.78 17.72
N GLU A 250 -1.56 -3.91 18.83
CA GLU A 250 -1.58 -5.13 19.65
C GLU A 250 -2.96 -5.40 20.25
N GLU A 251 -3.72 -4.37 20.61
CA GLU A 251 -5.06 -4.52 21.18
C GLU A 251 -6.05 -5.13 20.17
N GLY A 252 -6.00 -4.66 18.91
CA GLY A 252 -6.77 -5.26 17.82
C GLY A 252 -6.40 -6.72 17.58
N CYS A 253 -5.09 -7.03 17.58
CA CYS A 253 -4.60 -8.41 17.47
C CYS A 253 -5.13 -9.30 18.60
N ARG A 254 -5.02 -8.85 19.85
CA ARG A 254 -5.55 -9.57 21.02
C ARG A 254 -7.07 -9.68 21.03
N HIS A 255 -7.78 -8.75 20.42
CA HIS A 255 -9.23 -8.86 20.23
C HIS A 255 -9.57 -9.99 19.25
N VAL A 256 -8.92 -10.03 18.08
CA VAL A 256 -9.11 -11.12 17.10
C VAL A 256 -8.76 -12.47 17.73
N LEU A 257 -7.66 -12.57 18.47
CA LEU A 257 -7.30 -13.80 19.19
C LEU A 257 -8.39 -14.27 20.16
N ARG A 258 -8.95 -13.37 20.99
CA ARG A 258 -10.05 -13.74 21.90
C ARG A 258 -11.29 -14.20 21.15
N THR A 259 -11.63 -13.52 20.07
CA THR A 259 -12.87 -13.78 19.31
C THR A 259 -12.77 -15.06 18.48
N GLU A 260 -11.61 -15.37 17.90
CA GLU A 260 -11.44 -16.47 16.94
C GLU A 260 -10.73 -17.69 17.54
N PHE A 261 -10.03 -17.54 18.67
CA PHE A 261 -9.28 -18.61 19.34
C PHE A 261 -9.65 -18.78 20.83
N GLY A 262 -10.54 -17.94 21.38
CA GLY A 262 -11.00 -18.04 22.77
C GLY A 262 -9.99 -17.56 23.83
N SER A 263 -8.78 -17.13 23.44
CA SER A 263 -7.74 -16.60 24.34
C SER A 263 -6.99 -15.43 23.71
N ALA A 264 -6.46 -14.52 24.53
CA ALA A 264 -5.55 -13.45 24.10
C ALA A 264 -4.07 -13.85 24.20
N ASP A 265 -3.78 -15.10 24.58
CA ASP A 265 -2.43 -15.59 24.87
C ASP A 265 -1.68 -15.96 23.59
N GLY A 266 -0.44 -15.51 23.49
CA GLY A 266 0.45 -15.79 22.38
C GLY A 266 1.56 -14.76 22.28
N GLN A 267 2.68 -15.14 21.67
CA GLN A 267 3.72 -14.21 21.27
C GLN A 267 3.30 -13.55 19.96
N ILE A 268 2.95 -12.27 20.03
CA ILE A 268 2.51 -11.48 18.88
C ILE A 268 3.68 -10.65 18.32
N ARG A 269 3.76 -10.52 17.00
CA ARG A 269 4.73 -9.66 16.31
C ARG A 269 4.11 -9.09 15.04
N LEU A 270 4.22 -7.78 14.82
CA LEU A 270 3.79 -7.18 13.57
C LEU A 270 4.67 -7.70 12.44
N LEU A 271 4.06 -8.34 11.45
CA LEU A 271 4.73 -8.91 10.28
C LEU A 271 4.88 -7.87 9.17
N GLY A 272 3.86 -7.01 9.02
CA GLY A 272 3.85 -5.92 8.05
C GLY A 272 2.46 -5.28 7.95
N THR A 273 2.36 -4.26 7.11
CA THR A 273 1.10 -3.58 6.81
C THR A 273 0.86 -3.52 5.31
N VAL A 274 -0.40 -3.56 4.91
CA VAL A 274 -0.84 -3.24 3.55
C VAL A 274 -1.53 -1.88 3.62
N PRO A 275 -1.05 -0.88 2.86
CA PRO A 275 -1.65 0.45 2.88
C PRO A 275 -3.11 0.40 2.45
N ALA A 276 -3.92 1.34 2.96
CA ALA A 276 -5.30 1.49 2.54
C ALA A 276 -5.38 1.82 1.04
N ALA A 277 -6.44 1.33 0.40
CA ALA A 277 -6.78 1.63 -0.99
C ALA A 277 -8.28 1.97 -1.08
N PRO A 278 -8.78 2.58 -2.17
CA PRO A 278 -10.21 2.82 -2.34
C PRO A 278 -11.03 1.53 -2.13
N GLY A 279 -11.93 1.53 -1.15
CA GLY A 279 -12.75 0.36 -0.79
C GLY A 279 -12.03 -0.74 0.02
N ARG A 280 -10.76 -0.55 0.41
CA ARG A 280 -10.00 -1.50 1.26
C ARG A 280 -9.34 -0.78 2.46
N PRO A 281 -9.62 -1.21 3.70
CA PRO A 281 -9.00 -0.63 4.88
C PRO A 281 -7.50 -0.92 4.92
N LEU A 282 -6.75 -0.16 5.73
CA LEU A 282 -5.36 -0.50 6.04
C LEU A 282 -5.36 -1.84 6.77
N LEU A 283 -4.55 -2.78 6.30
CA LEU A 283 -4.43 -4.11 6.89
C LEU A 283 -3.14 -4.22 7.70
N GLU A 284 -3.24 -4.51 8.98
CA GLU A 284 -2.10 -4.87 9.83
C GLU A 284 -2.04 -6.39 9.95
N ILE A 285 -0.89 -6.99 9.63
CA ILE A 285 -0.72 -8.44 9.64
C ILE A 285 0.15 -8.81 10.83
N TRP A 286 -0.41 -9.59 11.75
CA TRP A 286 0.25 -9.96 12.99
C TRP A 286 0.56 -11.45 13.01
N LEU A 287 1.84 -11.78 13.17
CA LEU A 287 2.31 -13.14 13.41
C LEU A 287 2.08 -13.51 14.87
N VAL A 288 1.45 -14.65 15.13
CA VAL A 288 1.19 -15.16 16.47
C VAL A 288 1.76 -16.57 16.61
N ARG A 289 2.52 -16.80 17.69
CA ARG A 289 3.11 -18.10 18.02
C ARG A 289 2.87 -18.45 19.48
N ARG A 290 3.11 -19.71 19.85
CA ARG A 290 3.01 -20.22 21.24
C ARG A 290 1.66 -19.85 21.87
N LEU A 291 0.58 -20.17 21.15
CA LEU A 291 -0.76 -20.04 21.69
C LEU A 291 -0.85 -20.94 22.94
N GLY A 292 -1.51 -20.48 24.00
CA GLY A 292 -1.53 -21.19 25.28
C GLY A 292 -2.00 -22.65 25.15
N LYS A 293 -1.55 -23.54 26.06
CA LYS A 293 -1.96 -24.95 26.08
C LYS A 293 -3.48 -25.04 26.24
N GLY A 294 -4.18 -25.51 25.21
CA GLY A 294 -5.62 -25.75 25.24
C GLY A 294 -6.44 -24.94 24.24
N LEU A 295 -5.94 -24.72 23.02
CA LEU A 295 -6.81 -24.34 21.89
C LEU A 295 -7.68 -25.53 21.48
N ALA A 296 -8.58 -25.95 22.37
CA ALA A 296 -9.79 -26.62 21.93
C ALA A 296 -10.57 -25.54 21.16
N VAL A 297 -10.49 -25.57 19.83
CA VAL A 297 -11.41 -24.81 18.98
C VAL A 297 -12.82 -25.13 19.51
N PRO A 298 -13.52 -24.18 20.15
CA PRO A 298 -14.82 -24.43 20.75
C PRO A 298 -15.77 -25.00 19.69
N GLU A 299 -16.67 -25.92 20.07
CA GLU A 299 -17.69 -26.46 19.16
C GLU A 299 -18.45 -25.30 18.48
N GLY A 300 -18.29 -25.19 17.16
CA GLY A 300 -18.87 -24.11 16.34
C GLY A 300 -17.89 -23.09 15.76
N MET A 301 -16.62 -23.06 16.20
CA MET A 301 -15.58 -22.24 15.55
C MET A 301 -15.01 -22.93 14.31
N GLN A 302 -14.99 -22.20 13.18
CA GLN A 302 -14.60 -22.69 11.86
C GLN A 302 -13.07 -22.60 11.60
N ILE A 303 -12.22 -22.76 12.62
CA ILE A 303 -10.76 -22.69 12.45
C ILE A 303 -10.19 -24.07 12.11
N GLN A 304 -9.42 -24.14 11.03
CA GLN A 304 -8.68 -25.31 10.56
C GLN A 304 -7.18 -25.03 10.55
N TRP A 305 -6.40 -25.97 11.09
CA TRP A 305 -4.95 -25.95 10.99
C TRP A 305 -4.52 -26.62 9.69
N VAL A 306 -3.88 -25.87 8.81
CA VAL A 306 -3.45 -26.34 7.49
C VAL A 306 -1.93 -26.26 7.39
N PRO A 307 -1.23 -27.31 6.94
CA PRO A 307 0.20 -27.22 6.64
C PRO A 307 0.51 -26.08 5.69
N LEU A 308 1.54 -25.28 5.97
CA LEU A 308 1.87 -24.14 5.11
C LEU A 308 2.16 -24.56 3.65
N SER A 309 2.72 -25.76 3.42
CA SER A 309 2.99 -26.27 2.06
C SER A 309 1.69 -26.43 1.26
N GLU A 310 0.66 -26.96 1.89
CA GLU A 310 -0.67 -27.12 1.29
C GLU A 310 -1.34 -25.76 1.05
N VAL A 311 -1.10 -24.78 1.92
CA VAL A 311 -1.55 -23.40 1.70
C VAL A 311 -0.90 -22.81 0.45
N VAL A 312 0.41 -22.92 0.30
CA VAL A 312 1.12 -22.40 -0.89
C VAL A 312 0.61 -23.04 -2.18
N GLU A 313 0.36 -24.35 -2.18
CA GLU A 313 -0.20 -25.07 -3.34
C GLU A 313 -1.64 -24.63 -3.67
N ARG A 314 -2.44 -24.30 -2.64
CA ARG A 314 -3.84 -23.88 -2.81
C ARG A 314 -4.02 -22.40 -3.12
N VAL A 315 -3.00 -21.55 -2.97
CA VAL A 315 -3.09 -20.10 -3.21
C VAL A 315 -3.57 -19.83 -4.63
N GLY A 316 -4.68 -19.11 -4.79
CA GLY A 316 -5.31 -18.82 -6.08
C GLY A 316 -6.23 -19.92 -6.61
N ALA A 317 -6.47 -20.98 -5.85
CA ALA A 317 -7.60 -21.88 -6.08
C ALA A 317 -8.89 -21.26 -5.50
N PRO A 318 -10.09 -21.71 -5.93
CA PRO A 318 -11.38 -21.25 -5.39
C PRO A 318 -11.53 -21.38 -3.86
N VAL A 319 -10.74 -22.25 -3.23
CA VAL A 319 -10.73 -22.39 -1.77
C VAL A 319 -9.86 -21.34 -1.07
N LEU A 320 -8.89 -20.70 -1.73
CA LEU A 320 -7.93 -19.78 -1.10
C LEU A 320 -7.58 -18.62 -2.03
N HIS A 321 -8.52 -17.69 -2.20
CA HIS A 321 -8.40 -16.51 -3.05
C HIS A 321 -8.82 -15.19 -2.34
N GLU A 322 -9.12 -15.25 -1.04
CA GLU A 322 -9.58 -14.07 -0.30
C GLU A 322 -8.48 -12.98 -0.26
N PRO A 323 -8.77 -11.72 -0.63
CA PRO A 323 -7.74 -10.73 -0.90
C PRO A 323 -6.84 -10.36 0.29
N ARG A 324 -7.40 -10.25 1.50
CA ARG A 324 -6.62 -9.91 2.71
C ARG A 324 -5.67 -11.06 3.07
N THR A 325 -6.15 -12.28 2.90
CA THR A 325 -5.41 -13.53 3.11
C THR A 325 -4.27 -13.63 2.11
N LEU A 326 -4.52 -13.42 0.81
CA LEU A 326 -3.47 -13.39 -0.20
C LEU A 326 -2.43 -12.32 0.10
N ALA A 327 -2.84 -11.10 0.44
CA ALA A 327 -1.91 -10.03 0.76
C ALA A 327 -1.05 -10.38 1.99
N ALA A 328 -1.65 -10.94 3.04
CA ALA A 328 -0.95 -11.36 4.25
C ALA A 328 0.04 -12.50 4.00
N LEU A 329 -0.37 -13.51 3.24
CA LEU A 329 0.49 -14.63 2.83
C LEU A 329 1.66 -14.12 1.95
N ALA A 330 1.43 -13.13 1.08
CA ALA A 330 2.49 -12.53 0.27
C ALA A 330 3.49 -11.71 1.11
N ILE A 331 3.07 -11.14 2.25
CA ILE A 331 4.00 -10.54 3.23
C ILE A 331 4.78 -11.64 3.97
N ALA A 332 4.11 -12.70 4.39
CA ALA A 332 4.75 -13.80 5.12
C ALA A 332 5.81 -14.51 4.28
N ALA A 333 5.51 -14.78 3.00
CA ALA A 333 6.41 -15.45 2.05
C ALA A 333 7.76 -14.72 1.86
N ARG A 334 7.84 -13.42 2.17
CA ARG A 334 9.06 -12.60 2.05
C ARG A 334 9.71 -12.23 3.37
N SER A 335 9.13 -12.66 4.49
CA SER A 335 9.57 -12.21 5.81
C SER A 335 10.47 -13.24 6.48
N ASP A 336 11.66 -12.79 6.92
CA ASP A 336 12.56 -13.59 7.77
C ASP A 336 11.94 -13.95 9.12
N LEU A 337 10.79 -13.36 9.48
CA LEU A 337 10.02 -13.68 10.68
C LEU A 337 9.22 -14.98 10.55
N VAL A 338 9.12 -15.54 9.35
CA VAL A 338 8.42 -16.81 9.06
C VAL A 338 9.39 -17.79 8.38
N PRO A 339 10.45 -18.27 9.07
CA PRO A 339 11.40 -19.22 8.50
C PRO A 339 10.79 -20.60 8.19
N GLU A 340 9.66 -20.95 8.82
CA GLU A 340 8.88 -22.15 8.51
C GLU A 340 8.04 -22.03 7.23
N TRP A 341 8.03 -20.87 6.57
CA TRP A 341 7.38 -20.75 5.26
C TRP A 341 7.97 -21.85 4.35
N PRO A 342 7.13 -22.59 3.60
CA PRO A 342 7.60 -23.70 2.78
C PRO A 342 8.56 -23.12 1.77
N ASN A 343 9.83 -23.41 2.00
CA ASN A 343 10.90 -22.79 1.26
C ASN A 343 10.82 -21.24 1.36
N GLY A 344 10.97 -20.70 2.57
CA GLY A 344 11.02 -19.27 2.88
C GLY A 344 12.44 -18.72 3.04
N PRO A 345 12.60 -17.38 3.13
CA PRO A 345 13.91 -16.75 3.15
C PRO A 345 14.78 -17.30 4.28
N ARG A 346 15.89 -17.93 3.89
CA ARG A 346 16.81 -18.60 4.83
C ARG A 346 17.54 -17.55 5.69
N PRO A 347 17.57 -17.69 7.02
CA PRO A 347 18.42 -16.85 7.86
C PRO A 347 19.88 -17.00 7.44
N ARG A 348 20.60 -15.88 7.40
CA ARG A 348 22.02 -15.83 7.00
C ARG A 348 22.86 -16.79 7.85
N GLY A 349 23.40 -17.85 7.24
CA GLY A 349 24.41 -18.74 7.85
C GLY A 349 23.93 -20.02 8.54
N ALA A 350 22.69 -20.47 8.35
CA ALA A 350 22.21 -21.73 8.96
C ALA A 350 22.57 -22.98 8.12
N SER A 351 23.34 -23.91 8.71
CA SER A 351 23.56 -25.28 8.22
C SER A 351 22.38 -26.19 8.59
N ARG A 352 22.00 -27.10 7.68
CA ARG A 352 20.85 -28.01 7.79
C ARG A 352 21.19 -29.32 8.54
N ASP A 353 21.83 -29.26 9.70
CA ASP A 353 21.99 -30.45 10.55
C ASP A 353 20.75 -30.67 11.41
N SER A 354 19.63 -31.02 10.77
CA SER A 354 18.49 -31.79 11.33
C SER A 354 17.21 -31.54 10.53
N GLN A 355 17.03 -32.28 9.43
CA GLN A 355 15.75 -32.83 8.97
C GLN A 355 16.00 -33.59 7.66
N ALA A 356 16.42 -34.84 7.80
CA ALA A 356 16.37 -35.80 6.71
C ALA A 356 14.92 -36.26 6.56
N ALA A 357 14.21 -35.69 5.59
CA ALA A 357 13.02 -36.31 5.01
C ALA A 357 13.35 -36.61 3.54
N SER A 358 13.43 -37.89 3.20
CA SER A 358 13.73 -38.39 1.86
C SER A 358 12.71 -37.86 0.84
N PRO A 359 13.12 -37.40 -0.35
CA PRO A 359 12.18 -37.08 -1.41
C PRO A 359 11.70 -38.38 -2.06
N GLY A 360 10.55 -38.87 -1.62
CA GLY A 360 9.80 -39.86 -2.39
C GLY A 360 9.26 -39.18 -3.64
N VAL A 361 9.61 -39.71 -4.81
CA VAL A 361 9.00 -39.35 -6.10
C VAL A 361 7.49 -39.61 -5.98
N ILE A 362 6.70 -38.54 -5.85
CA ILE A 362 5.25 -38.62 -5.91
C ILE A 362 4.83 -38.28 -7.35
N THR A 363 4.87 -39.27 -8.23
CA THR A 363 3.97 -39.30 -9.38
C THR A 363 2.57 -39.60 -8.85
N ARG A 364 1.69 -38.59 -8.76
CA ARG A 364 0.27 -38.82 -8.50
C ARG A 364 -0.54 -38.39 -9.70
N GLU A 365 -1.12 -39.38 -10.35
CA GLU A 365 -2.21 -39.25 -11.31
C GLU A 365 -3.36 -38.45 -10.68
N TRP A 366 -3.87 -37.47 -11.41
CA TRP A 366 -5.09 -36.75 -11.05
C TRP A 366 -6.30 -37.70 -11.19
N ALA A 367 -6.75 -38.27 -10.08
CA ALA A 367 -8.06 -38.89 -10.00
C ALA A 367 -9.10 -37.82 -9.66
N ILE A 368 -9.81 -37.32 -10.68
CA ILE A 368 -11.05 -36.55 -10.52
C ILE A 368 -12.16 -37.54 -10.14
N ALA A 369 -12.29 -37.88 -8.86
CA ALA A 369 -13.48 -38.56 -8.33
C ALA A 369 -13.52 -38.46 -6.81
N GLY A 370 -14.45 -37.66 -6.26
CA GLY A 370 -14.81 -37.79 -4.84
C GLY A 370 -15.31 -36.55 -4.11
N LEU A 371 -16.18 -35.73 -4.70
CA LEU A 371 -17.01 -34.79 -3.93
C LEU A 371 -18.47 -35.06 -4.29
N ARG A 372 -19.16 -35.82 -3.43
CA ARG A 372 -20.62 -35.95 -3.46
C ARG A 372 -21.21 -34.79 -2.65
N GLU A 373 -22.11 -34.09 -3.33
CA GLU A 373 -22.78 -32.84 -2.98
C GLU A 373 -23.62 -32.87 -1.69
N GLY A 374 -23.63 -31.76 -0.97
CA GLY A 374 -24.85 -31.20 -0.37
C GLY A 374 -25.18 -29.92 -1.12
N ARG A 375 -26.33 -29.88 -1.82
CA ARG A 375 -26.73 -28.75 -2.71
C ARG A 375 -27.25 -27.53 -1.93
N PRO A 376 -26.74 -26.32 -2.20
CA PRO A 376 -27.45 -25.06 -1.94
C PRO A 376 -28.46 -24.74 -3.07
N SER A 377 -29.42 -23.85 -2.82
CA SER A 377 -30.54 -23.53 -3.71
C SER A 377 -30.18 -22.64 -4.93
N ALA A 378 -30.82 -22.94 -6.06
CA ALA A 378 -30.54 -22.52 -7.44
C ALA A 378 -30.68 -21.02 -7.82
N VAL A 379 -30.62 -20.07 -6.89
CA VAL A 379 -30.77 -18.63 -7.21
C VAL A 379 -29.47 -17.83 -7.05
N GLU A 380 -28.46 -18.38 -6.36
CA GLU A 380 -27.12 -17.75 -6.20
C GLU A 380 -26.06 -18.30 -7.19
N GLU A 381 -26.38 -19.34 -7.96
CA GLU A 381 -25.43 -20.09 -8.81
C GLU A 381 -24.92 -19.35 -10.07
N SER A 382 -25.57 -18.29 -10.54
CA SER A 382 -25.37 -17.84 -11.93
C SER A 382 -24.11 -16.99 -12.18
N ALA A 383 -23.41 -16.48 -11.16
CA ALA A 383 -22.23 -15.61 -11.37
C ALA A 383 -20.98 -16.01 -10.56
N LEU A 384 -21.17 -16.67 -9.41
CA LEU A 384 -20.08 -17.24 -8.60
C LEU A 384 -19.69 -18.64 -9.08
N GLY A 385 -20.66 -19.48 -9.47
CA GLY A 385 -20.40 -20.86 -9.91
C GLY A 385 -19.59 -20.97 -11.21
N LEU A 386 -19.69 -19.99 -12.12
CA LEU A 386 -18.92 -20.01 -13.37
C LEU A 386 -17.43 -19.71 -13.17
N ARG A 387 -17.05 -18.94 -12.15
CA ARG A 387 -15.66 -18.51 -11.92
C ARG A 387 -14.79 -19.64 -11.37
N ASP A 388 -15.38 -20.52 -10.57
CA ASP A 388 -14.72 -21.69 -9.97
C ASP A 388 -14.35 -22.77 -11.02
N HIS A 389 -14.81 -22.63 -12.26
CA HIS A 389 -14.52 -23.53 -13.37
C HIS A 389 -13.29 -23.11 -14.20
N PHE A 390 -12.76 -21.89 -14.03
CA PHE A 390 -11.62 -21.40 -14.80
C PHE A 390 -10.34 -21.44 -13.97
N LEU A 391 -9.24 -21.88 -14.60
CA LEU A 391 -7.91 -21.78 -14.03
C LEU A 391 -7.31 -20.42 -14.38
N ASN A 392 -6.73 -19.73 -13.39
CA ASN A 392 -6.00 -18.51 -13.64
C ASN A 392 -4.86 -18.74 -14.66
N SER A 393 -4.83 -17.98 -15.75
CA SER A 393 -3.84 -18.14 -16.81
C SER A 393 -2.40 -17.90 -16.32
N GLN A 394 -2.19 -16.96 -15.40
CA GLN A 394 -0.87 -16.64 -14.85
C GLN A 394 -0.37 -17.73 -13.91
N LEU A 395 -1.24 -18.24 -13.03
CA LEU A 395 -0.88 -19.35 -12.14
C LEU A 395 -0.68 -20.65 -12.94
N SER A 396 -1.50 -20.91 -13.96
CA SER A 396 -1.32 -22.05 -14.87
C SER A 396 0.04 -21.99 -15.59
N TRP A 397 0.47 -20.79 -16.01
CA TRP A 397 1.80 -20.59 -16.57
C TRP A 397 2.92 -20.89 -15.56
N LEU A 398 2.77 -20.49 -14.30
CA LEU A 398 3.73 -20.85 -13.24
C LEU A 398 3.82 -22.36 -13.05
N GLU A 399 2.70 -23.08 -13.10
CA GLU A 399 2.68 -24.55 -13.00
C GLU A 399 3.31 -25.23 -14.22
N PHE A 400 3.17 -24.64 -15.41
CA PHE A 400 3.94 -25.06 -16.58
C PHE A 400 5.45 -24.92 -16.32
N ASN A 401 5.91 -23.77 -15.84
CA ASN A 401 7.33 -23.58 -15.57
C ASN A 401 7.82 -24.45 -14.40
N ALA A 402 6.97 -24.74 -13.42
CA ALA A 402 7.26 -25.70 -12.35
C ALA A 402 7.48 -27.13 -12.87
N ARG A 403 6.78 -27.52 -13.96
CA ARG A 403 7.05 -28.79 -14.65
C ARG A 403 8.39 -28.79 -15.38
N VAL A 404 8.82 -27.66 -15.94
CA VAL A 404 10.19 -27.53 -16.49
C VAL A 404 11.23 -27.71 -15.39
N LEU A 405 11.00 -27.12 -14.21
CA LEU A 405 11.87 -27.32 -13.05
C LEU A 405 11.89 -28.78 -12.58
N ALA A 406 10.75 -29.48 -12.59
CA ALA A 406 10.69 -30.90 -12.25
C ALA A 406 11.59 -31.78 -13.15
N LEU A 407 11.76 -31.42 -14.43
CA LEU A 407 12.70 -32.09 -15.32
C LEU A 407 14.17 -31.84 -14.93
N ALA A 408 14.49 -30.70 -14.30
CA ALA A 408 15.84 -30.49 -13.76
C ALA A 408 16.07 -31.31 -12.47
N GLU A 409 15.03 -31.50 -11.67
CA GLU A 409 15.06 -32.27 -10.42
C GLU A 409 15.12 -33.79 -10.66
N ASP A 410 14.65 -34.27 -11.81
CA ASP A 410 14.65 -35.68 -12.17
C ASP A 410 16.07 -36.22 -12.41
N ALA A 411 16.56 -37.02 -11.46
CA ALA A 411 17.88 -37.64 -11.51
C ALA A 411 18.00 -38.76 -12.55
N THR A 412 16.90 -39.22 -13.16
CA THR A 412 16.92 -40.20 -14.25
C THR A 412 17.35 -39.59 -15.58
N LEU A 413 17.28 -38.27 -15.71
CA LEU A 413 17.65 -37.55 -16.92
C LEU A 413 19.16 -37.25 -16.98
N PRO A 414 19.74 -37.15 -18.18
CA PRO A 414 21.15 -36.81 -18.34
C PRO A 414 21.52 -35.49 -17.65
N LEU A 415 22.67 -35.46 -16.97
CA LEU A 415 23.06 -34.33 -16.12
C LEU A 415 23.07 -32.98 -16.84
N LEU A 416 23.63 -32.90 -18.05
CA LEU A 416 23.67 -31.64 -18.80
C LEU A 416 22.29 -31.25 -19.34
N ALA A 417 21.40 -32.21 -19.57
CA ALA A 417 20.00 -31.91 -19.87
C ALA A 417 19.28 -31.28 -18.68
N ARG A 418 19.53 -31.78 -17.45
CA ARG A 418 18.99 -31.18 -16.21
C ARG A 418 19.47 -29.74 -16.03
N VAL A 419 20.76 -29.47 -16.25
CA VAL A 419 21.31 -28.10 -16.23
C VAL A 419 20.67 -27.23 -17.32
N ARG A 420 20.40 -27.79 -18.50
CA ARG A 420 19.66 -27.08 -19.56
C ARG A 420 18.26 -26.70 -19.11
N PHE A 421 17.53 -27.58 -18.42
CA PHE A 421 16.20 -27.26 -17.88
C PHE A 421 16.23 -26.17 -16.79
N LEU A 422 17.28 -26.11 -15.96
CA LEU A 422 17.48 -24.97 -15.05
C LEU A 422 17.67 -23.65 -15.81
N SER A 423 18.45 -23.65 -16.90
CA SER A 423 18.60 -22.49 -17.77
C SER A 423 17.26 -22.08 -18.40
N ILE A 424 16.51 -23.04 -18.97
CA ILE A 424 15.19 -22.80 -19.58
C ILE A 424 14.20 -22.25 -18.55
N PHE A 425 14.14 -22.82 -17.34
CA PHE A 425 13.28 -22.33 -16.26
C PHE A 425 13.52 -20.85 -15.95
N ARG A 426 14.80 -20.44 -15.87
CA ARG A 426 15.20 -19.04 -15.63
C ARG A 426 14.83 -18.13 -16.79
N THR A 427 15.12 -18.54 -18.03
CA THR A 427 14.79 -17.76 -19.23
C THR A 427 13.28 -17.58 -19.40
N ASN A 428 12.49 -18.64 -19.17
CA ASN A 428 11.03 -18.56 -19.17
C ASN A 428 10.54 -17.57 -18.11
N LEU A 429 11.13 -17.61 -16.92
CA LEU A 429 10.76 -16.70 -15.83
C LEU A 429 11.11 -15.25 -16.18
N ASP A 430 12.26 -15.00 -16.83
CA ASP A 430 12.65 -13.67 -17.31
C ASP A 430 11.55 -13.11 -18.24
N GLU A 431 11.10 -13.87 -19.24
CA GLU A 431 10.01 -13.47 -20.15
C GLU A 431 8.66 -13.27 -19.42
N PHE A 432 8.32 -14.13 -18.46
CA PHE A 432 7.11 -13.96 -17.66
C PHE A 432 7.10 -12.66 -16.86
N PHE A 433 8.24 -12.26 -16.29
CA PHE A 433 8.35 -10.97 -15.61
C PHE A 433 8.22 -9.80 -16.60
N MET A 434 8.93 -9.87 -17.72
CA MET A 434 8.91 -8.81 -18.73
C MET A 434 7.50 -8.58 -19.29
N VAL A 435 6.78 -9.66 -19.61
CA VAL A 435 5.48 -9.58 -20.30
C VAL A 435 4.31 -9.57 -19.32
N ARG A 436 4.16 -10.63 -18.51
CA ARG A 436 2.95 -10.86 -17.71
C ARG A 436 2.94 -10.02 -16.43
N ILE A 437 4.05 -9.99 -15.70
CA ILE A 437 4.15 -9.17 -14.47
C ILE A 437 4.17 -7.68 -14.82
N GLY A 438 4.84 -7.30 -15.92
CA GLY A 438 4.76 -5.95 -16.47
C GLY A 438 3.32 -5.51 -16.74
N ALA A 439 2.52 -6.34 -17.42
CA ALA A 439 1.12 -6.05 -17.70
C ALA A 439 0.27 -5.93 -16.42
N LEU A 440 0.41 -6.85 -15.46
CA LEU A 440 -0.31 -6.79 -14.17
C LEU A 440 0.03 -5.52 -13.39
N LYS A 441 1.32 -5.16 -13.33
CA LYS A 441 1.77 -3.93 -12.67
C LYS A 441 1.21 -2.67 -13.32
N ARG A 442 1.17 -2.61 -14.66
CA ARG A 442 0.53 -1.51 -15.39
C ARG A 442 -0.97 -1.42 -15.08
N ALA A 443 -1.68 -2.55 -15.08
CA ALA A 443 -3.11 -2.58 -14.74
C ALA A 443 -3.38 -2.04 -13.33
N ILE A 444 -2.54 -2.42 -12.34
CA ILE A 444 -2.61 -1.88 -10.98
C ILE A 444 -2.39 -0.36 -10.96
N GLN A 445 -1.39 0.12 -11.70
CA GLN A 445 -1.07 1.55 -11.78
C GLN A 445 -2.19 2.39 -12.42
N MET A 446 -2.81 1.87 -13.48
CA MET A 446 -3.92 2.51 -14.17
C MET A 446 -5.24 2.43 -13.39
N GLY A 447 -5.28 1.67 -12.28
CA GLY A 447 -6.49 1.44 -11.50
C GLY A 447 -7.56 0.66 -12.28
N VAL A 448 -7.15 -0.17 -13.24
CA VAL A 448 -8.07 -0.99 -14.03
C VAL A 448 -8.70 -2.02 -13.10
N GLY A 449 -10.03 -1.97 -12.99
CA GLY A 449 -10.83 -2.82 -12.09
C GLY A 449 -11.23 -4.17 -12.68
N ASP A 450 -10.74 -4.51 -13.88
CA ASP A 450 -11.09 -5.77 -14.55
C ASP A 450 -10.58 -6.97 -13.74
N LEU A 451 -11.50 -7.90 -13.48
CA LEU A 451 -11.18 -9.18 -12.84
C LEU A 451 -10.80 -10.19 -13.92
N SER A 452 -9.90 -11.10 -13.59
CA SER A 452 -9.65 -12.28 -14.43
C SER A 452 -10.87 -13.22 -14.45
N GLU A 453 -10.83 -14.22 -15.33
CA GLU A 453 -11.90 -15.22 -15.50
C GLU A 453 -12.24 -15.97 -14.21
N ASP A 454 -11.24 -16.19 -13.36
CA ASP A 454 -11.33 -16.78 -12.00
C ASP A 454 -11.69 -15.75 -10.91
N GLY A 455 -11.92 -14.48 -11.28
CA GLY A 455 -12.41 -13.44 -10.38
C GLY A 455 -11.34 -12.69 -9.58
N LEU A 456 -10.06 -12.86 -9.87
CA LEU A 456 -8.96 -12.16 -9.20
C LEU A 456 -8.65 -10.80 -9.86
N SER A 457 -8.49 -9.76 -9.05
CA SER A 457 -7.90 -8.49 -9.50
C SER A 457 -6.41 -8.65 -9.83
N ALA A 458 -5.85 -7.72 -10.62
CA ALA A 458 -4.44 -7.74 -10.97
C ALA A 458 -3.50 -7.77 -9.74
N LYS A 459 -3.90 -7.11 -8.64
CA LYS A 459 -3.15 -7.12 -7.39
C LYS A 459 -3.19 -8.49 -6.69
N GLU A 460 -4.36 -9.12 -6.64
CA GLU A 460 -4.49 -10.47 -6.06
C GLU A 460 -3.75 -11.51 -6.89
N GLN A 461 -3.79 -11.41 -8.23
CA GLN A 461 -2.99 -12.27 -9.10
C GLN A 461 -1.49 -12.10 -8.81
N LEU A 462 -1.00 -10.86 -8.69
CA LEU A 462 0.41 -10.58 -8.38
C LEU A 462 0.81 -11.16 -7.00
N ASP A 463 -0.04 -11.01 -5.99
CA ASP A 463 0.22 -11.55 -4.64
C ASP A 463 0.25 -13.09 -4.68
N ALA A 464 -0.71 -13.73 -5.36
CA ALA A 464 -0.75 -15.18 -5.54
C ALA A 464 0.48 -15.72 -6.30
N ILE A 465 0.90 -15.02 -7.36
CA ILE A 465 2.10 -15.34 -8.14
C ILE A 465 3.34 -15.30 -7.26
N PHE A 466 3.54 -14.23 -6.48
CA PHE A 466 4.73 -14.08 -5.64
C PHE A 466 4.79 -15.11 -4.52
N ILE A 467 3.65 -15.53 -3.97
CA ILE A 467 3.60 -16.64 -3.00
C ILE A 467 4.11 -17.93 -3.63
N ARG A 468 3.56 -18.34 -4.79
CA ARG A 468 3.95 -19.61 -5.45
C ARG A 468 5.39 -19.56 -5.99
N LEU A 469 5.77 -18.45 -6.59
CA LEU A 469 7.08 -18.28 -7.22
C LEU A 469 8.24 -18.45 -6.23
N ARG A 470 8.08 -17.98 -4.98
CA ARG A 470 9.10 -18.15 -3.92
C ARG A 470 9.47 -19.63 -3.74
N SER A 471 8.47 -20.49 -3.62
CA SER A 471 8.67 -21.95 -3.51
C SER A 471 9.42 -22.53 -4.71
N HIS A 472 9.11 -22.08 -5.93
CA HIS A 472 9.79 -22.52 -7.15
C HIS A 472 11.26 -22.07 -7.21
N LEU A 473 11.55 -20.83 -6.80
CA LEU A 473 12.92 -20.30 -6.80
C LEU A 473 13.83 -21.05 -5.81
N GLU A 474 13.30 -21.49 -4.69
CA GLU A 474 14.05 -22.26 -3.71
C GLU A 474 14.28 -23.71 -4.15
N ARG A 475 13.25 -24.36 -4.72
CA ARG A 475 13.42 -25.66 -5.39
C ARG A 475 14.52 -25.60 -6.45
N TYR A 476 14.52 -24.54 -7.27
CA TYR A 476 15.59 -24.27 -8.24
C TYR A 476 16.97 -24.14 -7.56
N ALA A 477 17.07 -23.38 -6.48
CA ALA A 477 18.33 -23.19 -5.75
C ALA A 477 18.85 -24.50 -5.14
N ASP A 478 17.95 -25.33 -4.59
CA ASP A 478 18.29 -26.64 -4.03
C ASP A 478 18.67 -27.64 -5.11
N CYS A 479 17.92 -27.72 -6.21
CA CYS A 479 18.27 -28.56 -7.36
C CYS A 479 19.66 -28.21 -7.88
N TRP A 480 19.97 -26.92 -8.02
CA TRP A 480 21.26 -26.48 -8.50
C TRP A 480 22.39 -26.77 -7.49
N SER A 481 22.25 -26.32 -6.24
CA SER A 481 23.32 -26.36 -5.24
C SER A 481 23.55 -27.74 -4.64
N GLN A 482 22.48 -28.50 -4.36
CA GLN A 482 22.54 -29.78 -3.65
C GLN A 482 22.58 -30.99 -4.59
N GLN A 483 22.16 -30.84 -5.85
CA GLN A 483 22.10 -31.96 -6.79
C GLN A 483 23.04 -31.76 -7.99
N CYS A 484 22.85 -30.68 -8.76
CA CYS A 484 23.59 -30.48 -10.00
C CYS A 484 25.08 -30.18 -9.76
N ILE A 485 25.43 -29.29 -8.84
CA ILE A 485 26.84 -28.97 -8.55
C ILE A 485 27.65 -30.21 -8.12
N PRO A 486 27.22 -31.00 -7.11
CA PRO A 486 27.95 -32.20 -6.72
C PRO A 486 28.07 -33.23 -7.85
N ALA A 487 26.99 -33.43 -8.63
CA ALA A 487 27.00 -34.35 -9.76
C ALA A 487 27.95 -33.89 -10.89
N LEU A 488 28.01 -32.58 -11.18
CA LEU A 488 28.95 -32.02 -12.16
C LEU A 488 30.39 -32.24 -11.70
N GLN A 489 30.68 -31.98 -10.43
CA GLN A 489 32.01 -32.20 -9.85
C GLN A 489 32.44 -33.67 -9.94
N ALA A 490 31.52 -34.62 -9.68
CA ALA A 490 31.79 -36.05 -9.83
C ALA A 490 32.11 -36.48 -11.27
N GLN A 491 31.62 -35.72 -12.27
CA GLN A 491 31.93 -35.91 -13.69
C GLN A 491 33.15 -35.10 -14.17
N GLY A 492 33.91 -34.49 -13.24
CA GLY A 492 35.08 -33.67 -13.52
C GLY A 492 34.78 -32.23 -13.96
N ILE A 493 33.50 -31.83 -14.01
CA ILE A 493 33.09 -30.46 -14.37
C ILE A 493 33.07 -29.63 -13.09
N ARG A 494 34.20 -28.98 -12.79
CA ARG A 494 34.37 -28.16 -11.59
C ARG A 494 34.10 -26.70 -11.92
N VAL A 495 33.11 -26.09 -11.28
CA VAL A 495 32.93 -24.64 -11.34
C VAL A 495 33.30 -24.01 -10.00
N ARG A 496 34.31 -23.14 -10.00
CA ARG A 496 34.99 -22.63 -8.80
C ARG A 496 34.79 -21.13 -8.63
N GLY A 497 34.70 -20.68 -7.38
CA GLY A 497 34.70 -19.25 -7.05
C GLY A 497 36.11 -18.69 -6.95
N TRP A 498 36.26 -17.36 -6.94
CA TRP A 498 37.56 -16.69 -6.86
C TRP A 498 38.38 -17.09 -5.62
N SER A 499 37.69 -17.30 -4.48
CA SER A 499 38.28 -17.73 -3.22
C SER A 499 38.98 -19.08 -3.32
N ASP A 500 38.48 -19.97 -4.17
CA ASP A 500 38.95 -21.36 -4.27
C ASP A 500 40.19 -21.49 -5.16
N LEU A 501 40.60 -20.41 -5.84
CA LEU A 501 41.69 -20.40 -6.80
C LEU A 501 43.05 -20.28 -6.12
N SER A 502 44.03 -21.01 -6.65
CA SER A 502 45.44 -20.88 -6.30
C SER A 502 46.03 -19.58 -6.86
N GLU A 503 47.15 -19.14 -6.31
CA GLU A 503 47.81 -17.90 -6.76
C GLU A 503 48.18 -17.92 -8.25
N PRO A 504 48.76 -19.00 -8.83
CA PRO A 504 49.03 -19.07 -10.27
C PRO A 504 47.77 -18.95 -11.13
N GLU A 505 46.66 -19.57 -10.72
CA GLU A 505 45.37 -19.47 -11.41
C GLU A 505 44.85 -18.02 -11.38
N ARG A 506 44.95 -17.34 -10.23
CA ARG A 506 44.56 -15.93 -10.09
C ARG A 506 45.41 -15.02 -10.98
N VAL A 507 46.72 -15.23 -11.03
CA VAL A 507 47.62 -14.46 -11.92
C VAL A 507 47.23 -14.65 -13.39
N SER A 508 46.93 -15.88 -13.80
CA SER A 508 46.47 -16.17 -15.16
C SER A 508 45.14 -15.47 -15.49
N LEU A 509 44.16 -15.54 -14.59
CA LEU A 509 42.87 -14.86 -14.77
C LEU A 509 42.99 -13.34 -14.76
N ARG A 510 43.89 -12.76 -13.96
CA ARG A 510 44.17 -11.31 -13.98
C ARG A 510 44.75 -10.87 -15.31
N ARG A 511 45.61 -11.68 -15.92
CA ARG A 511 46.12 -11.42 -17.28
C ARG A 511 45.01 -11.52 -18.32
N TYR A 512 44.21 -12.59 -18.29
CA TYR A 512 43.02 -12.73 -19.14
C TYR A 512 42.07 -11.52 -18.98
N PHE A 513 41.85 -11.07 -17.75
CA PHE A 513 41.03 -9.90 -17.46
C PHE A 513 41.58 -8.65 -18.13
N LEU A 514 42.87 -8.34 -17.98
CA LEU A 514 43.48 -7.15 -18.60
C LEU A 514 43.46 -7.21 -20.13
N ASP A 515 43.74 -8.38 -20.71
CA ASP A 515 43.90 -8.55 -22.16
C ASP A 515 42.56 -8.61 -22.90
N GLN A 516 41.52 -9.21 -22.29
CA GLN A 516 40.25 -9.51 -22.98
C GLN A 516 39.00 -8.88 -22.35
N VAL A 517 38.94 -8.77 -21.02
CA VAL A 517 37.72 -8.34 -20.31
C VAL A 517 37.70 -6.83 -20.11
N PHE A 518 38.77 -6.28 -19.52
CA PHE A 518 38.91 -4.89 -19.14
C PHE A 518 38.68 -3.91 -20.31
N PRO A 519 39.17 -4.15 -21.55
CA PRO A 519 38.90 -3.27 -22.68
C PRO A 519 37.43 -3.14 -23.06
N LEU A 520 36.59 -4.10 -22.65
CA LEU A 520 35.15 -4.14 -22.93
C LEU A 520 34.32 -3.63 -21.74
N LEU A 521 34.94 -3.36 -20.59
CA LEU A 521 34.26 -2.83 -19.42
C LEU A 521 34.12 -1.31 -19.53
N THR A 522 32.93 -0.81 -19.19
CA THR A 522 32.70 0.61 -19.00
C THR A 522 32.36 0.83 -17.52
N PRO A 523 33.36 1.09 -16.65
CA PRO A 523 33.10 1.37 -15.26
C PRO A 523 32.35 2.69 -15.14
N GLN A 524 31.24 2.69 -14.40
CA GLN A 524 30.45 3.89 -14.17
C GLN A 524 30.39 4.18 -12.67
N ALA A 525 30.99 5.30 -12.27
CA ALA A 525 30.87 5.82 -10.92
C ALA A 525 29.52 6.53 -10.79
N ILE A 526 28.78 6.25 -9.73
CA ILE A 526 27.50 6.91 -9.46
C ILE A 526 27.76 8.02 -8.47
N THR A 527 27.61 9.26 -8.94
CA THR A 527 27.65 10.44 -8.08
C THR A 527 26.25 10.83 -7.65
N ARG A 528 26.09 11.26 -6.39
CA ARG A 528 24.85 11.85 -5.87
C ARG A 528 24.81 13.37 -6.03
N ALA A 529 25.73 13.93 -6.81
CA ALA A 529 25.77 15.36 -7.07
C ALA A 529 24.48 15.79 -7.81
N PRO A 530 23.82 16.88 -7.39
CA PRO A 530 22.66 17.42 -8.09
C PRO A 530 22.96 17.63 -9.58
N GLY A 531 22.09 17.14 -10.46
CA GLY A 531 22.22 17.28 -11.91
C GLY A 531 22.93 16.13 -12.64
N TYR A 532 23.44 15.12 -11.92
CA TYR A 532 23.95 13.88 -12.54
C TYR A 532 22.88 12.78 -12.45
N PRO A 533 22.32 12.33 -13.59
CA PRO A 533 21.29 11.29 -13.58
C PRO A 533 21.88 9.94 -13.17
N PHE A 534 21.06 9.13 -12.49
CA PHE A 534 21.41 7.74 -12.28
C PHE A 534 21.51 7.02 -13.63
N PRO A 535 22.55 6.20 -13.86
CA PRO A 535 22.78 5.57 -15.14
C PRO A 535 21.70 4.52 -15.46
N VAL A 536 21.25 4.50 -16.72
CA VAL A 536 20.21 3.56 -17.14
C VAL A 536 20.73 2.13 -17.11
N MET A 537 20.11 1.29 -16.27
CA MET A 537 20.51 -0.10 -16.11
C MET A 537 19.94 -0.97 -17.23
N ALA A 538 20.81 -1.70 -17.95
CA ALA A 538 20.38 -2.53 -19.07
C ALA A 538 19.52 -3.73 -18.62
N ASN A 539 18.51 -4.07 -19.44
CA ASN A 539 17.62 -5.21 -19.19
C ASN A 539 18.37 -6.55 -19.22
N LEU A 540 18.06 -7.44 -18.27
CA LEU A 540 18.61 -8.78 -18.07
C LEU A 540 20.15 -8.84 -17.98
N ARG A 541 20.80 -7.70 -17.76
CA ARG A 541 22.25 -7.62 -17.74
C ARG A 541 22.79 -7.87 -16.34
N LEU A 542 23.58 -8.95 -16.19
CA LEU A 542 24.30 -9.19 -14.95
C LEU A 542 25.34 -8.08 -14.73
N SER A 543 25.27 -7.47 -13.55
CA SER A 543 26.05 -6.30 -13.16
C SER A 543 26.61 -6.49 -11.75
N LEU A 544 27.73 -5.82 -11.45
CA LEU A 544 28.30 -5.73 -10.12
C LEU A 544 28.06 -4.33 -9.55
N ALA A 545 27.50 -4.27 -8.35
CA ALA A 545 27.40 -3.09 -7.51
C ALA A 545 28.60 -3.04 -6.56
N ALA A 546 29.54 -2.13 -6.81
CA ALA A 546 30.77 -1.97 -6.04
C ALA A 546 30.66 -0.81 -5.05
N LEU A 547 31.09 -1.05 -3.81
CA LEU A 547 31.23 -0.06 -2.76
C LEU A 547 32.71 0.28 -2.62
N LEU A 548 33.04 1.56 -2.83
CA LEU A 548 34.41 2.05 -2.94
C LEU A 548 34.68 3.11 -1.88
N ARG A 549 35.92 3.20 -1.39
CA ARG A 549 36.39 4.34 -0.60
C ARG A 549 37.63 4.96 -1.20
N ASP A 550 37.73 6.28 -1.12
CA ASP A 550 38.94 7.00 -1.54
C ASP A 550 40.07 6.86 -0.49
N SER A 551 39.72 6.50 0.76
CA SER A 551 40.64 6.12 1.84
C SER A 551 39.89 5.31 2.89
N VAL A 552 40.61 4.59 3.77
CA VAL A 552 40.01 3.73 4.83
C VAL A 552 38.95 4.46 5.67
N THR A 553 39.16 5.75 5.94
CA THR A 553 38.23 6.60 6.71
C THR A 553 37.34 7.49 5.84
N GLY A 554 37.50 7.43 4.51
CA GLY A 554 36.76 8.25 3.55
C GLY A 554 35.31 7.83 3.38
N PRO A 555 34.47 8.69 2.76
CA PRO A 555 33.07 8.36 2.49
C PRO A 555 32.95 7.18 1.53
N LEU A 556 31.82 6.47 1.63
CA LEU A 556 31.50 5.35 0.76
C LEU A 556 30.92 5.86 -0.57
N HIS A 557 31.51 5.43 -1.67
CA HIS A 557 31.07 5.68 -3.03
C HIS A 557 30.44 4.43 -3.62
N PHE A 558 29.42 4.62 -4.45
CA PHE A 558 28.80 3.55 -5.20
C PHE A 558 29.28 3.62 -6.64
N ALA A 559 29.66 2.47 -7.20
CA ALA A 559 29.94 2.32 -8.61
C ALA A 559 29.27 1.05 -9.12
N TYR A 560 29.01 1.00 -10.42
CA TYR A 560 28.54 -0.23 -11.03
C TYR A 560 29.35 -0.58 -12.27
N VAL A 561 29.47 -1.89 -12.50
CA VAL A 561 30.14 -2.48 -13.65
C VAL A 561 29.18 -3.47 -14.30
N LYS A 562 28.79 -3.20 -15.54
CA LYS A 562 28.10 -4.20 -16.36
C LYS A 562 29.11 -5.21 -16.88
N LEU A 563 28.77 -6.51 -16.85
CA LEU A 563 29.58 -7.49 -17.58
C LEU A 563 29.50 -7.21 -19.10
N PRO A 564 30.38 -7.75 -19.96
CA PRO A 564 30.25 -7.71 -21.44
C PRO A 564 29.40 -8.85 -22.03
N ASP A 565 28.76 -8.67 -23.20
CA ASP A 565 27.78 -9.64 -23.79
C ASP A 565 28.49 -10.60 -24.73
N GLY A 566 29.55 -10.13 -25.40
CA GLY A 566 30.33 -10.93 -26.34
C GLY A 566 31.35 -11.85 -25.70
N LEU A 567 31.39 -11.96 -24.37
CA LEU A 567 32.31 -12.85 -23.65
C LEU A 567 31.57 -14.07 -23.11
N ALA A 568 32.25 -15.21 -23.14
CA ALA A 568 31.80 -16.41 -22.44
C ALA A 568 31.60 -16.11 -20.95
N ARG A 569 30.50 -16.63 -20.39
CA ARG A 569 30.20 -16.51 -18.96
C ARG A 569 31.06 -17.41 -18.11
N LEU A 570 31.64 -18.46 -18.69
CA LEU A 570 32.55 -19.36 -17.99
C LEU A 570 33.94 -19.28 -18.63
N VAL A 571 34.90 -18.83 -17.82
CA VAL A 571 36.30 -18.75 -18.19
C VAL A 571 36.97 -20.08 -17.82
N PRO A 572 37.49 -20.85 -18.78
CA PRO A 572 38.21 -22.07 -18.48
C PRO A 572 39.57 -21.76 -17.84
N LEU A 573 39.93 -22.52 -16.81
CA LEU A 573 41.27 -22.50 -16.23
C LEU A 573 42.23 -23.38 -17.06
N PRO A 574 43.53 -23.07 -17.07
CA PRO A 574 44.56 -23.96 -17.62
C PRO A 574 44.51 -25.36 -16.99
N ASP A 575 45.11 -26.33 -17.68
CA ASP A 575 45.35 -27.70 -17.17
C ASP A 575 44.09 -28.43 -16.64
N ASP A 576 42.92 -28.16 -17.24
CA ASP A 576 41.62 -28.71 -16.82
C ASP A 576 41.27 -28.38 -15.35
N GLY A 577 41.76 -27.24 -14.85
CA GLY A 577 41.57 -26.73 -13.49
C GLY A 577 40.12 -26.36 -13.14
N GLY A 578 39.23 -26.39 -14.14
CA GLY A 578 37.80 -26.11 -14.02
C GLY A 578 37.37 -24.86 -14.78
N LEU A 579 36.18 -24.38 -14.46
CA LEU A 579 35.54 -23.20 -15.02
C LEU A 579 35.34 -22.16 -13.92
N VAL A 580 35.54 -20.89 -14.23
CA VAL A 580 35.32 -19.76 -13.31
C VAL A 580 34.28 -18.82 -13.92
N PRO A 581 33.19 -18.48 -13.21
CA PRO A 581 32.22 -17.50 -13.70
C PRO A 581 32.87 -16.15 -13.98
N LEU A 582 32.52 -15.50 -15.09
CA LEU A 582 33.08 -14.22 -15.51
C LEU A 582 32.86 -13.14 -14.45
N GLU A 583 31.69 -13.13 -13.80
CA GLU A 583 31.38 -12.26 -12.66
C GLU A 583 32.40 -12.37 -11.51
N GLU A 584 32.90 -13.58 -11.22
CA GLU A 584 33.92 -13.81 -10.18
C GLU A 584 35.29 -13.27 -10.62
N VAL A 585 35.62 -13.42 -11.91
CA VAL A 585 36.85 -12.85 -12.50
C VAL A 585 36.83 -11.33 -12.42
N VAL A 586 35.71 -10.70 -12.80
CA VAL A 586 35.56 -9.24 -12.73
C VAL A 586 35.58 -8.78 -11.28
N ARG A 587 34.88 -9.46 -10.36
CA ARG A 587 34.88 -9.15 -8.92
C ARG A 587 36.29 -9.19 -8.34
N GLY A 588 37.06 -10.23 -8.62
CA GLY A 588 38.43 -10.42 -8.17
C GLY A 588 39.45 -9.44 -8.77
N CYS A 589 39.07 -8.73 -9.84
CA CYS A 589 39.89 -7.75 -10.54
C CYS A 589 39.40 -6.30 -10.39
N LEU A 590 38.45 -6.02 -9.49
CA LEU A 590 37.92 -4.66 -9.32
C LEU A 590 38.97 -3.64 -8.86
N ASP A 591 40.05 -4.10 -8.22
CA ASP A 591 41.23 -3.28 -7.88
C ASP A 591 41.92 -2.69 -9.12
N LEU A 592 41.91 -3.43 -10.24
CA LEU A 592 42.46 -2.98 -11.52
C LEU A 592 41.54 -1.96 -12.22
N VAL A 593 40.23 -2.06 -11.97
CA VAL A 593 39.21 -1.16 -12.50
C VAL A 593 39.19 0.17 -11.76
N TYR A 594 39.17 0.12 -10.43
CA TYR A 594 39.08 1.30 -9.56
C TYR A 594 40.42 1.59 -8.87
N ARG A 595 41.44 1.91 -9.67
CA ARG A 595 42.80 2.16 -9.19
C ARG A 595 42.82 3.28 -8.15
N GLY A 596 43.57 3.07 -7.07
CA GLY A 596 43.72 4.04 -5.98
C GLY A 596 42.53 4.15 -5.04
N ARG A 597 41.52 3.28 -5.16
CA ARG A 597 40.38 3.18 -4.24
C ARG A 597 40.36 1.83 -3.55
N GLU A 598 39.84 1.80 -2.34
CA GLU A 598 39.60 0.57 -1.58
C GLU A 598 38.24 -0.02 -1.95
N ILE A 599 38.21 -1.31 -2.30
CA ILE A 599 36.96 -2.04 -2.57
C ILE A 599 36.43 -2.61 -1.26
N GLU A 600 35.36 -2.01 -0.70
CA GLU A 600 34.75 -2.49 0.54
C GLU A 600 33.90 -3.74 0.31
N ALA A 601 33.11 -3.75 -0.77
CA ALA A 601 32.30 -4.90 -1.16
C ALA A 601 31.86 -4.80 -2.62
N ALA A 602 31.53 -5.94 -3.23
CA ALA A 602 30.96 -5.99 -4.56
C ALA A 602 29.89 -7.08 -4.64
N TYR A 603 28.68 -6.70 -5.05
CA TYR A 603 27.52 -7.57 -5.08
C TYR A 603 26.95 -7.70 -6.50
N MET A 604 26.59 -8.91 -6.91
CA MET A 604 25.87 -9.15 -8.15
C MET A 604 24.44 -8.64 -8.08
N PHE A 605 23.96 -8.07 -9.17
CA PHE A 605 22.55 -7.77 -9.38
C PHE A 605 22.17 -7.83 -10.86
N ARG A 606 20.88 -8.03 -11.13
CA ARG A 606 20.31 -8.07 -12.49
C ARG A 606 18.93 -7.43 -12.48
N VAL A 607 18.67 -6.54 -13.44
CA VAL A 607 17.39 -5.84 -13.57
C VAL A 607 16.58 -6.46 -14.69
N THR A 608 15.28 -6.68 -14.48
CA THR A 608 14.32 -7.06 -15.52
C THR A 608 13.36 -5.90 -15.75
N ARG A 609 13.14 -5.54 -17.01
CA ARG A 609 12.27 -4.44 -17.45
C ARG A 609 11.05 -4.95 -18.18
N SER A 610 9.92 -4.25 -18.07
CA SER A 610 8.72 -4.61 -18.81
C SER A 610 8.98 -4.58 -20.32
N GLY A 611 8.46 -5.55 -21.06
CA GLY A 611 8.29 -5.43 -22.50
C GLY A 611 7.08 -4.54 -22.77
N ASP A 612 7.26 -3.47 -23.55
CA ASP A 612 6.11 -2.78 -24.15
C ASP A 612 5.50 -3.73 -25.17
N LEU A 613 4.28 -4.16 -24.87
CA LEU A 613 3.43 -4.98 -25.72
C LEU A 613 2.05 -4.34 -25.68
N ASP A 614 1.98 -3.04 -25.97
CA ASP A 614 0.72 -2.42 -26.38
C ASP A 614 0.60 -2.66 -27.89
N LEU A 615 0.17 -3.87 -28.24
CA LEU A 615 -0.40 -4.13 -29.55
C LEU A 615 -1.88 -3.73 -29.48
N ASP A 616 -2.19 -2.50 -29.87
CA ASP A 616 -3.53 -2.24 -30.40
C ASP A 616 -3.57 -2.78 -31.83
N GLU A 617 -3.71 -4.10 -31.98
CA GLU A 617 -3.83 -4.80 -33.27
C GLU A 617 -4.91 -4.20 -34.18
N ARG A 618 -5.81 -3.37 -33.61
CA ARG A 618 -6.94 -2.77 -34.29
C ARG A 618 -6.59 -1.46 -35.03
N HIS A 619 -5.42 -0.86 -34.80
CA HIS A 619 -5.06 0.46 -35.36
C HIS A 619 -3.74 0.52 -36.17
N ALA A 620 -2.98 -0.57 -36.31
CA ALA A 620 -1.69 -0.55 -37.02
C ALA A 620 -1.80 -1.08 -38.47
N GLU A 621 -1.60 -0.20 -39.47
CA GLU A 621 -1.59 -0.58 -40.90
C GLU A 621 -0.35 -1.41 -41.31
N ASN A 622 0.70 -1.51 -40.48
CA ASN A 622 1.89 -2.31 -40.80
C ASN A 622 2.59 -2.90 -39.55
N LEU A 623 2.35 -4.20 -39.31
CA LEU A 623 2.88 -4.96 -38.17
C LEU A 623 4.41 -5.00 -38.11
N LEU A 624 5.10 -4.99 -39.26
CA LEU A 624 6.57 -5.05 -39.32
C LEU A 624 7.23 -3.78 -38.79
N HIS A 625 6.66 -2.60 -39.08
CA HIS A 625 7.19 -1.33 -38.58
C HIS A 625 7.03 -1.19 -37.07
N VAL A 626 5.90 -1.68 -36.53
CA VAL A 626 5.66 -1.75 -35.07
C VAL A 626 6.68 -2.68 -34.40
N ILE A 627 6.94 -3.87 -34.99
CA ILE A 627 7.96 -4.80 -34.47
C ILE A 627 9.36 -4.18 -34.50
N GLU A 628 9.72 -3.42 -35.54
CA GLU A 628 11.03 -2.76 -35.65
C GLU A 628 11.22 -1.59 -34.66
N GLU A 629 10.18 -0.78 -34.41
CA GLU A 629 10.22 0.29 -33.40
C GLU A 629 10.24 -0.29 -31.97
N GLU A 630 9.47 -1.34 -31.70
CA GLU A 630 9.46 -2.00 -30.39
C GLU A 630 10.76 -2.76 -30.08
N THR A 631 11.41 -3.33 -31.10
CA THR A 631 12.76 -3.93 -30.94
C THR A 631 13.79 -2.87 -30.50
N LYS A 632 13.62 -1.60 -30.91
CA LYS A 632 14.46 -0.48 -30.49
C LYS A 632 14.11 0.05 -29.09
N ARG A 633 12.87 -0.13 -28.62
CA ARG A 633 12.37 0.32 -27.30
C ARG A 633 12.50 -0.71 -26.17
N ARG A 634 12.65 -2.00 -26.50
CA ARG A 634 12.80 -3.13 -25.56
C ARG A 634 13.79 -2.91 -24.39
N PRO A 635 14.88 -2.12 -24.50
CA PRO A 635 15.77 -1.84 -23.37
C PRO A 635 15.23 -0.85 -22.32
N TYR A 636 14.15 -0.11 -22.58
CA TYR A 636 13.77 1.09 -21.82
C TYR A 636 12.47 0.99 -21.01
N GLY A 637 11.80 -0.16 -20.97
CA GLY A 637 10.62 -0.35 -20.12
C GLY A 637 10.93 -0.13 -18.63
N LEU A 638 9.88 0.10 -17.84
CA LEU A 638 10.01 0.25 -16.38
C LEU A 638 10.61 -1.02 -15.76
N ALA A 639 11.46 -0.86 -14.76
CA ALA A 639 11.96 -1.99 -13.99
C ALA A 639 10.79 -2.69 -13.26
N VAL A 640 10.70 -4.01 -13.43
CA VAL A 640 9.64 -4.86 -12.83
C VAL A 640 10.18 -5.87 -11.83
N ARG A 641 11.48 -6.16 -11.87
CA ARG A 641 12.17 -7.07 -10.96
C ARG A 641 13.63 -6.70 -10.82
N ILE A 642 14.16 -6.77 -9.60
CA ILE A 642 15.58 -6.68 -9.30
C ILE A 642 16.00 -7.99 -8.62
N GLU A 643 16.94 -8.68 -9.22
CA GLU A 643 17.60 -9.82 -8.59
C GLU A 643 18.89 -9.35 -7.94
N VAL A 644 19.12 -9.75 -6.69
CA VAL A 644 20.29 -9.35 -5.90
C VAL A 644 20.97 -10.57 -5.30
N GLU A 645 22.29 -10.50 -5.20
CA GLU A 645 23.08 -11.51 -4.51
C GLU A 645 22.63 -11.67 -3.06
N GLN A 646 22.47 -12.93 -2.62
CA GLN A 646 22.18 -13.22 -1.23
C GLN A 646 23.27 -12.64 -0.33
N GLY A 647 22.87 -11.95 0.74
CA GLY A 647 23.82 -11.27 1.63
C GLY A 647 24.15 -9.83 1.24
N MET A 648 23.71 -9.34 0.07
CA MET A 648 23.81 -7.91 -0.29
C MET A 648 23.30 -7.02 0.86
N ARG A 649 24.09 -6.02 1.23
CA ARG A 649 23.74 -5.12 2.34
C ARG A 649 22.46 -4.35 2.08
N ALA A 650 21.69 -4.09 3.16
CA ALA A 650 20.39 -3.47 3.07
C ALA A 650 20.42 -2.02 2.55
N ASP A 651 21.50 -1.28 2.80
CA ASP A 651 21.72 0.06 2.25
C ASP A 651 21.90 0.05 0.72
N VAL A 652 22.62 -0.95 0.19
CA VAL A 652 22.78 -1.15 -1.25
C VAL A 652 21.45 -1.54 -1.91
N ARG A 653 20.68 -2.45 -1.30
CA ARG A 653 19.34 -2.83 -1.79
C ARG A 653 18.42 -1.62 -1.89
N ARG A 654 18.35 -0.82 -0.82
CA ARG A 654 17.53 0.40 -0.78
C ARG A 654 17.99 1.42 -1.81
N LEU A 655 19.30 1.55 -2.03
CA LEU A 655 19.84 2.42 -3.07
C LEU A 655 19.38 1.95 -4.45
N LEU A 656 19.64 0.70 -4.83
CA LEU A 656 19.22 0.16 -6.14
C LEU A 656 17.71 0.31 -6.37
N LEU A 657 16.90 -0.04 -5.36
CA LEU A 657 15.45 0.08 -5.44
C LEU A 657 15.01 1.53 -5.66
N ARG A 658 15.52 2.46 -4.83
CA ARG A 658 15.20 3.88 -4.93
C ARG A 658 15.56 4.44 -6.30
N GLU A 659 16.78 4.20 -6.75
CA GLU A 659 17.24 4.81 -8.00
C GLU A 659 16.48 4.27 -9.22
N LEU A 660 16.13 2.97 -9.22
CA LEU A 660 15.31 2.36 -10.27
C LEU A 660 13.82 2.75 -10.18
N GLN A 661 13.33 3.17 -9.01
CA GLN A 661 11.98 3.71 -8.85
C GLN A 661 11.84 5.11 -9.47
N PHE A 662 12.91 5.91 -9.50
CA PHE A 662 12.91 7.31 -9.94
C PHE A 662 13.76 7.55 -11.20
N GLU A 663 14.12 6.49 -11.93
CA GLU A 663 14.95 6.56 -13.13
C GLU A 663 14.29 7.36 -14.25
N ASP A 664 12.96 7.28 -14.37
CA ASP A 664 12.17 8.04 -15.32
C ASP A 664 11.16 8.94 -14.59
N ALA A 665 11.37 10.25 -14.65
CA ALA A 665 10.48 11.22 -14.01
C ALA A 665 9.09 11.32 -14.69
N ALA A 666 8.96 10.85 -15.94
CA ALA A 666 7.70 10.87 -16.67
C ALA A 666 6.76 9.72 -16.28
N HIS A 667 7.29 8.63 -15.72
CA HIS A 667 6.54 7.42 -15.41
C HIS A 667 6.60 7.07 -13.92
N VAL A 668 5.44 6.82 -13.31
CA VAL A 668 5.40 6.34 -11.92
C VAL A 668 5.78 4.85 -11.90
N SER A 669 6.91 4.51 -11.28
CA SER A 669 7.32 3.12 -11.11
C SER A 669 6.43 2.38 -10.10
N THR A 670 6.09 1.13 -10.39
CA THR A 670 5.39 0.21 -9.45
C THR A 670 6.35 -0.70 -8.70
N LEU A 671 7.65 -0.48 -8.86
CA LEU A 671 8.70 -1.26 -8.22
C LEU A 671 8.69 -1.01 -6.72
N GLY A 672 8.75 -2.07 -5.92
CA GLY A 672 8.82 -2.01 -4.46
C GLY A 672 9.63 -3.16 -3.86
N ASP A 673 9.64 -3.25 -2.53
CA ASP A 673 10.43 -4.28 -1.82
C ASP A 673 10.05 -5.72 -2.23
N ALA A 674 8.80 -5.94 -2.65
CA ALA A 674 8.34 -7.23 -3.14
C ALA A 674 9.00 -7.68 -4.46
N ASP A 675 9.58 -6.74 -5.21
CA ASP A 675 10.22 -7.00 -6.50
C ASP A 675 11.74 -7.21 -6.39
N LEU A 676 12.28 -7.18 -5.16
CA LEU A 676 13.64 -7.56 -4.83
C LEU A 676 13.71 -9.07 -4.52
N PHE A 677 14.42 -9.81 -5.36
CA PHE A 677 14.60 -11.25 -5.24
C PHE A 677 16.03 -11.57 -4.84
N ASP A 678 16.18 -12.17 -3.66
CA ASP A 678 17.41 -12.79 -3.22
C ASP A 678 17.72 -14.02 -4.06
N VAL A 679 18.92 -14.08 -4.65
CA VAL A 679 19.36 -15.22 -5.44
C VAL A 679 20.53 -15.90 -4.74
N ALA A 680 20.26 -17.06 -4.12
CA ALA A 680 21.22 -17.84 -3.34
C ALA A 680 22.34 -18.48 -4.17
N ALA A 681 22.10 -18.65 -5.48
CA ALA A 681 23.06 -19.23 -6.41
C ALA A 681 23.00 -18.48 -7.74
N SER A 682 23.29 -17.17 -7.70
CA SER A 682 23.26 -16.32 -8.88
C SER A 682 24.27 -16.84 -9.90
N ARG A 683 23.76 -17.61 -10.86
CA ARG A 683 24.40 -17.79 -12.14
C ARG A 683 23.48 -17.25 -13.20
N ASP A 684 24.06 -16.43 -14.06
CA ASP A 684 23.43 -16.00 -15.30
C ASP A 684 22.86 -17.24 -16.01
N PRO A 685 21.59 -17.25 -16.46
CA PRO A 685 21.06 -18.35 -17.27
C PRO A 685 21.95 -18.70 -18.47
N LEU A 686 22.73 -17.74 -18.99
CA LEU A 686 23.74 -17.96 -20.02
C LEU A 686 24.89 -18.85 -19.53
N ALA A 687 25.35 -18.69 -18.29
CA ALA A 687 26.38 -19.57 -17.72
C ALA A 687 25.89 -21.01 -17.59
N LEU A 688 24.62 -21.21 -17.18
CA LEU A 688 24.02 -22.54 -17.13
C LEU A 688 23.91 -23.17 -18.53
N ARG A 689 23.57 -22.36 -19.53
CA ARG A 689 23.52 -22.81 -20.92
C ARG A 689 24.90 -23.26 -21.42
N GLU A 690 25.95 -22.48 -21.15
CA GLU A 690 27.33 -22.87 -21.49
C GLU A 690 27.75 -24.20 -20.85
N ILE A 691 27.37 -24.46 -19.59
CA ILE A 691 27.60 -25.76 -18.95
C ILE A 691 26.84 -26.87 -19.66
N ALA A 692 25.55 -26.64 -19.95
CA ALA A 692 24.69 -27.62 -20.61
C ALA A 692 25.17 -27.99 -22.03
N ASP A 693 25.87 -27.07 -22.70
CA ASP A 693 26.37 -27.23 -24.06
C ASP A 693 27.80 -27.79 -24.11
N LEU A 694 28.43 -28.10 -22.96
CA LEU A 694 29.74 -28.77 -22.91
C LEU A 694 29.71 -30.09 -23.70
N PRO A 695 30.74 -30.39 -24.51
CA PRO A 695 30.77 -31.56 -25.40
C PRO A 695 31.04 -32.86 -24.63
N ARG A 696 30.06 -33.30 -23.83
CA ARG A 696 30.08 -34.53 -23.03
C ARG A 696 28.89 -35.42 -23.42
N PRO A 697 28.96 -36.17 -24.55
CA PRO A 697 27.83 -36.94 -25.07
C PRO A 697 27.15 -37.89 -24.05
N PRO A 698 27.88 -38.59 -23.15
CA PRO A 698 27.24 -39.44 -22.14
C PRO A 698 26.36 -38.69 -21.14
N LEU A 699 26.53 -37.37 -21.01
CA LEU A 699 25.77 -36.53 -20.09
C LEU A 699 24.65 -35.75 -20.77
N GLN A 700 24.44 -35.95 -22.08
CA GLN A 700 23.40 -35.31 -22.89
C GLN A 700 22.37 -36.34 -23.37
N TYR A 701 21.22 -35.86 -23.86
CA TYR A 701 20.32 -36.71 -24.62
C TYR A 701 21.03 -37.23 -25.88
N PRO A 702 20.78 -38.48 -26.28
CA PRO A 702 21.23 -38.95 -27.58
C PRO A 702 20.64 -38.04 -28.67
N PRO A 703 21.44 -37.63 -29.67
CA PRO A 703 20.92 -36.81 -30.77
C PRO A 703 19.80 -37.58 -31.46
N PHE A 704 18.68 -36.92 -31.72
CA PHE A 704 17.56 -37.52 -32.45
C PHE A 704 17.91 -37.61 -33.94
N PRO A 705 18.08 -38.81 -34.53
CA PRO A 705 18.25 -38.94 -35.96
C PRO A 705 16.89 -38.72 -36.63
N GLY A 706 16.69 -37.55 -37.24
CA GLY A 706 15.49 -37.28 -38.03
C GLY A 706 15.33 -38.32 -39.13
N ARG A 707 14.11 -38.84 -39.32
CA ARG A 707 13.83 -39.77 -40.41
C ARG A 707 13.94 -39.04 -41.73
N ARG A 708 14.81 -39.49 -42.62
CA ARG A 708 14.85 -39.03 -44.01
C ARG A 708 13.68 -39.67 -44.76
N VAL A 709 12.61 -38.90 -44.96
CA VAL A 709 11.38 -39.38 -45.61
C VAL A 709 11.48 -39.32 -47.14
N LEU A 710 12.31 -38.41 -47.67
CA LEU A 710 12.50 -38.22 -49.11
C LEU A 710 13.76 -38.94 -49.60
N GLU A 711 13.63 -39.63 -50.74
CA GLU A 711 14.76 -40.23 -51.44
C GLU A 711 15.71 -39.12 -51.91
N ALA A 712 17.01 -39.27 -51.67
CA ALA A 712 18.00 -38.24 -51.98
C ALA A 712 18.07 -37.84 -53.47
N ALA A 713 17.54 -38.69 -54.36
CA ALA A 713 17.55 -38.52 -55.81
C ALA A 713 16.27 -37.90 -56.39
N LYS A 714 15.23 -37.66 -55.56
CA LYS A 714 13.98 -37.05 -55.98
C LYS A 714 13.84 -35.66 -55.38
N SER A 715 13.32 -34.70 -56.15
CA SER A 715 12.98 -33.41 -55.56
C SER A 715 11.83 -33.58 -54.57
N VAL A 716 11.62 -32.60 -53.69
CA VAL A 716 10.42 -32.54 -52.83
C VAL A 716 9.12 -32.58 -53.64
N PHE A 717 9.19 -32.25 -54.93
CA PHE A 717 8.06 -32.19 -55.86
C PHE A 717 7.89 -33.45 -56.72
N ASP A 718 8.89 -34.34 -56.76
CA ASP A 718 8.85 -35.64 -57.45
C ASP A 718 8.45 -36.77 -56.49
#